data_AF-A0A6M0G5X2-F1
#
_entry.id   AF-A0A6M0G5X2-F1
#
_cell.length_a   1.000
_cell.length_b   1.000
_cell.length_c   1.000
_cell.angle_alpha   90.00
_cell.angle_beta   90.00
_cell.angle_gamma   90.00
#
_symmetry.space_group_name_H-M   'P 1'
#
loop_
_entity.id
_entity.type
_entity.pdbx_description
1 polymer ?
#
loop_
_entity_poly.entity_id
_entity_poly.type
_entity_poly.pdbx_seq_one_letter_code
_entity_poly.pdbx_strand_id
1 'polypeptide(L)'
;MIFFNKYRQEVLEQVGLNLEITQAQGSALIDTKGNHIVDLVAQFGAVPFGHNPDFLKDAIATYLEANNPIFVQPFKAPSTSLLAETLCRLAGKKYQYVVFANTGAETIEAAIKLARLRTRRRKILSTFNSFHGKTYSALSATGSTKYSNELIVDDKNYDKIEFNNIPDLESYLSTQDYAAFIVEPIQGEGGMIPANSEYLKSAQALCQKYGTLFIADEIQTGIGRTGTMFASQGYEIEPDLILVSKALGGGMYPIGAIIAQKNAYVKKFDKMHSSTFANGGLAAHIANQTIHYLESETNILDEVKAKGEYLRNEFTKLQSEFGEYFSFTGTGLMYALRFRDENTKDNYIINYIQRQGAMSFMIVGYLLHEKKFFTMPFLGDDCGIRFEPSLTIELEQLQLFVAAIRDVCQIIQRARYDLLFGYLIGYKQAEGDVERISYRKTNAKSLIKLHTSTKQNKRFAFLMHSTNRPDMVRGLPLAMAKEFNDEQKNCFADWMMEFGKIEFEPETVVNVEMTSKQGVTVDGILIYSPIRPEDMMKLSRSEIRELLDGYLKVVKREKNIDVVGLGAFTSVISRAGSDIVNNEFKFTTGNSFTALSTAESIKEYFGDLIDQKAISVIGARGSVGRLAAMELALYFKNVYLVGNPRSGIRPLLENCASILVELIESGARSLSGSAFNRIRKIIFQSGYTEHYILKQLKESGAEQLKQLIEMAQKQNIPFPLEVSVDINDFVNRTDCVLSATSEGKPFIQADTFKAGTVIFDAARPFDFIPSEYHKTHVFEGGLVNQPEAILFGDCNMIGTPAGVNLACLSETIALSMEDVNRSYSIGKQISYQEAKTVFEIAIRHGFKPFKYEYISMQKVS
;
A
#
# COMPACT_ATOMS: atom_id res chain seq x y z
N MET A 1 -25.40 -3.17 -15.16
CA MET A 1 -24.71 -4.47 -15.08
C MET A 1 -23.37 -4.33 -15.78
N ILE A 2 -22.26 -4.43 -15.04
CA ILE A 2 -20.92 -4.42 -15.62
C ILE A 2 -20.58 -5.88 -15.95
N PHE A 3 -20.66 -6.24 -17.23
CA PHE A 3 -20.34 -7.61 -17.69
C PHE A 3 -18.84 -7.81 -17.98
N PHE A 4 -18.03 -6.74 -17.91
CA PHE A 4 -16.60 -6.78 -18.25
C PHE A 4 -15.75 -6.28 -17.07
N ASN A 5 -15.01 -7.19 -16.44
CA ASN A 5 -14.00 -6.96 -15.39
C ASN A 5 -14.32 -5.85 -14.36
N LYS A 6 -15.27 -6.14 -13.44
CA LYS A 6 -15.71 -5.25 -12.36
C LYS A 6 -14.55 -4.74 -11.49
N TYR A 7 -13.64 -5.63 -11.09
CA TYR A 7 -12.48 -5.28 -10.25
C TYR A 7 -11.62 -4.18 -10.87
N ARG A 8 -11.27 -4.32 -12.15
CA ARG A 8 -10.46 -3.31 -12.86
C ARG A 8 -11.15 -1.95 -12.93
N GLN A 9 -12.48 -1.95 -13.12
CA GLN A 9 -13.24 -0.70 -13.15
C GLN A 9 -13.20 0.01 -11.79
N GLU A 10 -13.39 -0.74 -10.69
CA GLU A 10 -13.31 -0.19 -9.34
C GLU A 10 -11.92 0.41 -9.05
N VAL A 11 -10.83 -0.28 -9.44
CA VAL A 11 -9.46 0.27 -9.32
C VAL A 11 -9.34 1.59 -10.08
N LEU A 12 -9.69 1.60 -11.38
CA LEU A 12 -9.55 2.79 -12.22
C LEU A 12 -10.39 3.96 -11.73
N GLU A 13 -11.57 3.70 -11.18
CA GLU A 13 -12.44 4.73 -10.59
C GLU A 13 -11.78 5.37 -9.35
N GLN A 14 -11.21 4.57 -8.45
CA GLN A 14 -10.54 5.13 -7.27
C GLN A 14 -9.32 5.97 -7.63
N VAL A 15 -8.59 5.67 -8.71
CA VAL A 15 -7.44 6.49 -9.13
C VAL A 15 -7.80 7.55 -10.17
N GLY A 16 -9.10 7.77 -10.44
CA GLY A 16 -9.58 8.75 -11.42
C GLY A 16 -9.14 8.48 -12.86
N LEU A 17 -8.86 7.23 -13.24
CA LEU A 17 -8.47 6.83 -14.59
C LEU A 17 -9.62 6.18 -15.38
N ASN A 18 -10.87 6.30 -14.91
CA ASN A 18 -12.08 5.74 -15.51
C ASN A 18 -12.76 6.69 -16.52
N LEU A 19 -11.99 7.50 -17.25
CA LEU A 19 -12.56 8.38 -18.28
C LEU A 19 -13.19 7.56 -19.41
N GLU A 20 -14.39 7.98 -19.83
CA GLU A 20 -15.06 7.42 -20.99
C GLU A 20 -14.60 8.17 -22.25
N ILE A 21 -13.83 7.48 -23.10
CA ILE A 21 -13.29 8.00 -24.35
C ILE A 21 -14.27 7.68 -25.48
N THR A 22 -14.71 8.71 -26.21
CA THR A 22 -15.70 8.59 -27.30
C THR A 22 -15.07 8.66 -28.68
N GLN A 23 -13.94 9.34 -28.82
CA GLN A 23 -13.21 9.46 -30.08
C GLN A 23 -11.70 9.44 -29.83
N ALA A 24 -10.94 9.04 -30.85
CA ALA A 24 -9.48 9.07 -30.83
C ALA A 24 -8.96 9.35 -32.25
N GLN A 25 -8.05 10.33 -32.38
CA GLN A 25 -7.45 10.69 -33.67
C GLN A 25 -6.04 11.23 -33.46
N GLY A 26 -5.07 10.74 -34.25
CA GLY A 26 -3.66 11.09 -34.06
C GLY A 26 -3.22 10.79 -32.63
N SER A 27 -2.54 11.73 -31.98
CA SER A 27 -2.15 11.56 -30.57
C SER A 27 -3.24 11.97 -29.58
N ALA A 28 -4.47 12.27 -30.01
CA ALA A 28 -5.54 12.77 -29.14
C ALA A 28 -6.60 11.70 -28.83
N LEU A 29 -7.02 11.65 -27.56
CA LEU A 29 -8.22 11.00 -27.05
C LEU A 29 -9.23 12.08 -26.66
N ILE A 30 -10.51 11.86 -26.98
CA ILE A 30 -11.60 12.81 -26.68
C ILE A 30 -12.60 12.12 -25.76
N ASP A 31 -12.79 12.67 -24.56
CA ASP A 31 -13.73 12.15 -23.58
C ASP A 31 -15.19 12.60 -23.85
N THR A 32 -16.15 12.10 -23.06
CA THR A 32 -17.57 12.46 -23.18
C THR A 32 -17.88 13.94 -22.91
N LYS A 33 -16.94 14.68 -22.30
CA LYS A 33 -17.05 16.12 -22.03
C LYS A 33 -16.39 16.97 -23.12
N GLY A 34 -15.81 16.34 -24.14
CA GLY A 34 -15.09 17.02 -25.22
C GLY A 34 -13.68 17.46 -24.85
N ASN A 35 -13.10 16.96 -23.76
CA ASN A 35 -11.71 17.27 -23.42
C ASN A 35 -10.77 16.51 -24.35
N HIS A 36 -9.78 17.23 -24.89
CA HIS A 36 -8.69 16.63 -25.67
C HIS A 36 -7.55 16.24 -24.73
N ILE A 37 -7.16 14.97 -24.79
CA ILE A 37 -6.12 14.36 -23.96
C ILE A 37 -5.05 13.80 -24.88
N VAL A 38 -3.78 14.15 -24.66
CA VAL A 38 -2.67 13.61 -25.44
C VAL A 38 -2.31 12.23 -24.93
N ASP A 39 -2.38 11.22 -25.80
CA ASP A 39 -2.02 9.83 -25.52
C ASP A 39 -0.51 9.62 -25.60
N LEU A 40 0.11 9.43 -24.44
CA LEU A 40 1.53 9.11 -24.31
C LEU A 40 1.76 7.64 -23.96
N VAL A 41 0.74 6.79 -24.07
CA VAL A 41 0.80 5.33 -23.87
C VAL A 41 0.74 4.60 -25.20
N ALA A 42 -0.05 5.13 -26.15
CA ALA A 42 -0.22 4.59 -27.50
C ALA A 42 -0.49 3.07 -27.52
N GLN A 43 -1.36 2.63 -26.59
CA GLN A 43 -1.67 1.22 -26.33
C GLN A 43 -0.40 0.37 -26.13
N PHE A 44 0.50 0.83 -25.26
CA PHE A 44 1.77 0.17 -24.92
C PHE A 44 2.65 -0.05 -26.17
N GLY A 45 2.72 0.99 -27.01
CA GLY A 45 3.50 1.01 -28.26
C GLY A 45 2.82 0.39 -29.49
N ALA A 46 1.59 -0.14 -29.37
CA ALA A 46 0.88 -0.76 -30.49
C ALA A 46 0.25 0.22 -31.50
N VAL A 47 0.17 1.51 -31.15
CA VAL A 47 -0.40 2.58 -31.99
C VAL A 47 0.72 3.53 -32.47
N PRO A 48 1.52 3.14 -33.48
CA PRO A 48 2.74 3.87 -33.85
C PRO A 48 2.48 5.21 -34.54
N PHE A 49 1.34 5.42 -35.20
CA PHE A 49 1.06 6.67 -35.94
C PHE A 49 -0.07 7.49 -35.34
N GLY A 50 -0.41 7.23 -34.07
CA GLY A 50 -1.62 7.74 -33.47
C GLY A 50 -2.86 6.96 -33.92
N HIS A 51 -4.00 7.34 -33.36
CA HIS A 51 -5.28 6.67 -33.55
C HIS A 51 -5.89 7.02 -34.92
N ASN A 52 -6.48 6.01 -35.57
CA ASN A 52 -7.23 6.16 -36.83
C ASN A 52 -6.48 6.93 -37.94
N PRO A 53 -5.22 6.57 -38.28
CA PRO A 53 -4.43 7.32 -39.26
C PRO A 53 -5.06 7.20 -40.65
N ASP A 54 -5.19 8.34 -41.35
CA ASP A 54 -5.93 8.44 -42.62
C ASP A 54 -5.38 7.49 -43.69
N PHE A 55 -4.05 7.41 -43.83
CA PHE A 55 -3.43 6.54 -44.83
C PHE A 55 -3.76 5.04 -44.63
N LEU A 56 -3.95 4.58 -43.39
CA LEU A 56 -4.37 3.19 -43.14
C LEU A 56 -5.87 3.01 -43.33
N LYS A 57 -6.70 3.99 -42.97
CA LYS A 57 -8.14 3.93 -43.24
C LYS A 57 -8.40 3.80 -44.74
N ASP A 58 -7.74 4.64 -45.54
CA ASP A 58 -7.88 4.65 -46.99
C ASP A 58 -7.36 3.34 -47.61
N ALA A 59 -6.21 2.84 -47.12
CA ALA A 59 -5.67 1.56 -47.57
C ALA A 59 -6.60 0.37 -47.23
N ILE A 60 -7.17 0.35 -46.03
CA ILE A 60 -8.13 -0.68 -45.60
C ILE A 60 -9.40 -0.62 -46.46
N ALA A 61 -9.99 0.56 -46.64
CA ALA A 61 -11.18 0.75 -47.46
C ALA A 61 -10.94 0.26 -48.89
N THR A 62 -9.85 0.70 -49.51
CA THR A 62 -9.45 0.29 -50.87
C THR A 62 -9.26 -1.23 -50.97
N TYR A 63 -8.62 -1.85 -49.97
CA TYR A 63 -8.40 -3.29 -49.95
C TYR A 63 -9.72 -4.08 -49.91
N LEU A 64 -10.67 -3.62 -49.10
CA LEU A 64 -11.99 -4.23 -48.94
C LEU A 64 -12.86 -4.04 -50.18
N GLU A 65 -12.89 -2.84 -50.76
CA GLU A 65 -13.65 -2.52 -51.99
C GLU A 65 -13.21 -3.40 -53.18
N ALA A 66 -11.91 -3.69 -53.25
CA ALA A 66 -11.34 -4.58 -54.28
C ALA A 66 -11.64 -6.08 -54.04
N ASN A 67 -12.36 -6.45 -52.96
CA ASN A 67 -12.65 -7.84 -52.58
C ASN A 67 -11.39 -8.72 -52.47
N ASN A 68 -10.27 -8.15 -51.98
CA ASN A 68 -9.04 -8.88 -51.85
C ASN A 68 -9.14 -10.03 -50.81
N PRO A 69 -8.38 -11.13 -51.00
CA PRO A 69 -8.48 -12.31 -50.14
C PRO A 69 -7.98 -12.03 -48.71
N ILE A 70 -8.86 -12.20 -47.71
CA ILE A 70 -8.51 -12.01 -46.29
C ILE A 70 -8.02 -13.31 -45.64
N PHE A 71 -8.90 -14.29 -45.43
CA PHE A 71 -8.54 -15.60 -44.85
C PHE A 71 -8.88 -16.70 -45.85
N VAL A 72 -7.87 -17.17 -46.60
CA VAL A 72 -8.08 -18.06 -47.76
C VAL A 72 -7.22 -19.33 -47.71
N GLN A 73 -6.85 -19.79 -46.51
CA GLN A 73 -6.05 -21.02 -46.37
C GLN A 73 -6.68 -22.20 -47.13
N PRO A 74 -5.90 -23.05 -47.82
CA PRO A 74 -4.42 -23.09 -47.85
C PRO A 74 -3.78 -22.13 -48.86
N PHE A 75 -4.56 -21.33 -49.59
CA PHE A 75 -4.04 -20.32 -50.51
C PHE A 75 -3.44 -19.13 -49.74
N LYS A 76 -2.58 -18.36 -50.41
CA LYS A 76 -1.89 -17.21 -49.83
C LYS A 76 -2.34 -15.93 -50.51
N ALA A 77 -2.73 -14.93 -49.73
CA ALA A 77 -3.00 -13.61 -50.25
C ALA A 77 -1.70 -12.98 -50.79
N PRO A 78 -1.73 -12.24 -51.92
CA PRO A 78 -0.54 -11.55 -52.45
C PRO A 78 0.11 -10.62 -51.43
N SER A 79 -0.68 -9.92 -50.61
CA SER A 79 -0.19 -9.03 -49.54
C SER A 79 0.61 -9.78 -48.48
N THR A 80 0.26 -11.03 -48.16
CA THR A 80 1.01 -11.86 -47.22
C THR A 80 2.38 -12.25 -47.76
N SER A 81 2.46 -12.62 -49.05
CA SER A 81 3.74 -12.93 -49.70
C SER A 81 4.64 -11.69 -49.74
N LEU A 82 4.08 -10.54 -50.14
CA LEU A 82 4.81 -9.27 -50.15
C LEU A 82 5.33 -8.90 -48.77
N LEU A 83 4.53 -9.07 -47.71
CA LEU A 83 4.97 -8.76 -46.35
C LEU A 83 6.14 -9.64 -45.93
N ALA A 84 6.10 -10.94 -46.25
CA ALA A 84 7.19 -11.86 -45.91
C ALA A 84 8.51 -11.45 -46.59
N GLU A 85 8.43 -11.08 -47.88
CA GLU A 85 9.57 -10.58 -48.65
C GLU A 85 10.12 -9.27 -48.07
N THR A 86 9.23 -8.31 -47.77
CA THR A 86 9.58 -7.01 -47.17
C THR A 86 10.29 -7.18 -45.82
N LEU A 87 9.74 -8.00 -44.92
CA LEU A 87 10.33 -8.25 -43.60
C LEU A 87 11.72 -8.92 -43.70
N CYS A 88 11.89 -9.90 -44.60
CA CYS A 88 13.20 -10.52 -44.81
C CYS A 88 14.21 -9.52 -45.38
N ARG A 89 13.80 -8.69 -46.36
CA ARG A 89 14.65 -7.63 -46.94
C ARG A 89 15.14 -6.67 -45.85
N LEU A 90 14.23 -6.21 -44.99
CA LEU A 90 14.54 -5.28 -43.90
C LEU A 90 15.45 -5.89 -42.83
N ALA A 91 15.24 -7.16 -42.48
CA ALA A 91 16.05 -7.84 -41.48
C ALA A 91 17.46 -8.15 -41.98
N GLY A 92 17.62 -8.42 -43.28
CA GLY A 92 18.90 -8.60 -43.94
C GLY A 92 19.05 -9.95 -44.67
N LYS A 93 20.16 -10.12 -45.38
CA LYS A 93 20.36 -11.21 -46.36
C LYS A 93 20.30 -12.63 -45.78
N LYS A 94 20.52 -12.80 -44.46
CA LYS A 94 20.47 -14.10 -43.76
C LYS A 94 19.04 -14.60 -43.51
N TYR A 95 18.07 -13.69 -43.48
CA TYR A 95 16.66 -13.99 -43.19
C TYR A 95 15.93 -14.39 -44.48
N GLN A 96 15.27 -15.55 -44.45
CA GLN A 96 14.63 -16.14 -45.64
C GLN A 96 13.25 -16.72 -45.36
N TYR A 97 12.79 -16.69 -44.11
CA TYR A 97 11.53 -17.28 -43.70
C TYR A 97 10.78 -16.33 -42.77
N VAL A 98 9.45 -16.27 -42.96
CA VAL A 98 8.54 -15.58 -42.05
C VAL A 98 7.43 -16.54 -41.62
N VAL A 99 7.14 -16.57 -40.32
CA VAL A 99 5.98 -17.27 -39.76
C VAL A 99 5.06 -16.23 -39.15
N PHE A 100 3.84 -16.12 -39.66
CA PHE A 100 2.85 -15.17 -39.14
C PHE A 100 2.07 -15.77 -37.96
N ALA A 101 1.69 -14.90 -37.03
CA ALA A 101 0.83 -15.12 -35.88
C ALA A 101 -0.12 -13.92 -35.72
N ASN A 102 -0.97 -13.91 -34.69
CA ASN A 102 -1.95 -12.83 -34.48
C ASN A 102 -1.51 -11.83 -33.39
N THR A 103 -0.71 -12.28 -32.43
CA THR A 103 -0.29 -11.46 -31.28
C THR A 103 1.15 -11.72 -30.91
N GLY A 104 1.75 -10.85 -30.10
CA GLY A 104 3.10 -11.05 -29.57
C GLY A 104 3.27 -12.36 -28.80
N ALA A 105 2.33 -12.72 -27.93
CA ALA A 105 2.41 -13.95 -27.15
C ALA A 105 2.35 -15.20 -28.06
N GLU A 106 1.51 -15.19 -29.09
CA GLU A 106 1.49 -16.27 -30.09
C GLU A 106 2.80 -16.36 -30.88
N THR A 107 3.40 -15.22 -31.23
CA THR A 107 4.72 -15.17 -31.88
C THR A 107 5.79 -15.83 -31.01
N ILE A 108 5.78 -15.57 -29.70
CA ILE A 108 6.70 -16.20 -28.73
C ILE A 108 6.48 -17.71 -28.64
N GLU A 109 5.22 -18.17 -28.52
CA GLU A 109 4.88 -19.60 -28.51
C GLU A 109 5.35 -20.31 -29.78
N ALA A 110 5.14 -19.69 -30.94
CA ALA A 110 5.60 -20.21 -32.23
C ALA A 110 7.14 -20.26 -32.32
N ALA A 111 7.84 -19.25 -31.80
CA ALA A 111 9.30 -19.21 -31.78
C ALA A 111 9.90 -20.29 -30.86
N ILE A 112 9.31 -20.50 -29.69
CA ILE A 112 9.67 -21.58 -28.76
C ILE A 112 9.50 -22.95 -29.45
N LYS A 113 8.36 -23.17 -30.12
CA LYS A 113 8.13 -24.42 -30.88
C LYS A 113 9.18 -24.62 -31.97
N LEU A 114 9.52 -23.56 -32.72
CA LEU A 114 10.54 -23.61 -33.76
C LEU A 114 11.92 -23.96 -33.18
N ALA A 115 12.33 -23.29 -32.11
CA ALA A 115 13.61 -23.52 -31.43
C ALA A 115 13.74 -24.96 -30.91
N ARG A 116 12.69 -25.49 -30.27
CA ARG A 116 12.67 -26.88 -29.78
C ARG A 116 12.77 -27.89 -30.93
N LEU A 117 12.10 -27.65 -32.05
CA LEU A 117 12.20 -28.52 -33.23
C LEU A 117 13.58 -28.44 -33.89
N ARG A 118 14.20 -27.26 -33.89
CA ARG A 118 15.52 -27.02 -34.50
C ARG A 118 16.68 -27.62 -33.71
N THR A 119 16.64 -27.49 -32.38
CA THR A 119 17.72 -27.93 -31.47
C THR A 119 17.49 -29.31 -30.88
N ARG A 120 16.23 -29.78 -30.87
CA ARG A 120 15.76 -30.98 -30.14
C ARG A 120 15.95 -30.91 -28.62
N ARG A 121 16.09 -29.69 -28.09
CA ARG A 121 16.19 -29.40 -26.65
C ARG A 121 14.85 -28.86 -26.14
N ARG A 122 14.61 -28.95 -24.83
CA ARG A 122 13.34 -28.50 -24.21
C ARG A 122 13.45 -27.17 -23.46
N LYS A 123 14.58 -26.93 -22.79
CA LYS A 123 14.73 -25.78 -21.89
C LYS A 123 14.79 -24.47 -22.66
N ILE A 124 14.22 -23.43 -22.10
CA ILE A 124 14.28 -22.05 -22.58
C ILE A 124 14.99 -21.21 -21.51
N LEU A 125 15.89 -20.34 -21.95
CA LEU A 125 16.55 -19.36 -21.09
C LEU A 125 15.99 -17.98 -21.41
N SER A 126 15.62 -17.21 -20.39
CA SER A 126 15.25 -15.80 -20.50
C SER A 126 15.85 -14.99 -19.35
N THR A 127 15.41 -13.75 -19.15
CA THR A 127 16.01 -12.84 -18.16
C THR A 127 15.01 -12.42 -17.08
N PHE A 128 15.47 -12.19 -15.85
CA PHE A 128 14.63 -11.58 -14.82
C PHE A 128 14.10 -10.21 -15.29
N ASN A 129 12.90 -9.85 -14.85
CA ASN A 129 12.16 -8.65 -15.27
C ASN A 129 11.73 -8.59 -16.75
N SER A 130 11.98 -9.63 -17.56
CA SER A 130 11.49 -9.67 -18.94
C SER A 130 9.97 -9.85 -19.03
N PHE A 131 9.39 -9.51 -20.17
CA PHE A 131 8.00 -9.78 -20.50
C PHE A 131 7.83 -10.27 -21.94
N HIS A 132 7.47 -11.54 -22.07
CA HIS A 132 7.29 -12.21 -23.37
C HIS A 132 5.82 -12.57 -23.65
N GLY A 133 4.89 -12.19 -22.77
CA GLY A 133 3.45 -12.41 -22.93
C GLY A 133 2.83 -13.23 -21.82
N LYS A 134 1.51 -13.49 -21.93
CA LYS A 134 0.70 -14.11 -20.86
C LYS A 134 0.02 -15.43 -21.25
N THR A 135 0.30 -15.99 -22.43
CA THR A 135 -0.05 -17.38 -22.73
C THR A 135 0.91 -18.33 -22.01
N TYR A 136 0.55 -19.58 -21.77
CA TYR A 136 1.27 -20.46 -20.85
C TYR A 136 2.80 -20.53 -21.06
N SER A 137 3.29 -20.77 -22.28
CA SER A 137 4.75 -20.84 -22.52
C SER A 137 5.40 -19.46 -22.50
N ALA A 138 4.70 -18.44 -22.99
CA ALA A 138 5.17 -17.07 -22.98
C ALA A 138 5.29 -16.50 -21.55
N LEU A 139 4.33 -16.84 -20.69
CA LEU A 139 4.33 -16.51 -19.27
C LEU A 139 5.43 -17.28 -18.53
N SER A 140 5.67 -18.54 -18.90
CA SER A 140 6.78 -19.33 -18.33
C SER A 140 8.16 -18.74 -18.68
N ALA A 141 8.28 -18.10 -19.84
CA ALA A 141 9.49 -17.35 -20.24
C ALA A 141 9.55 -15.93 -19.64
N THR A 142 8.42 -15.34 -19.23
CA THR A 142 8.37 -14.01 -18.62
C THR A 142 9.08 -14.01 -17.26
N GLY A 143 9.99 -13.07 -17.05
CA GLY A 143 10.83 -12.97 -15.85
C GLY A 143 10.21 -12.19 -14.69
N SER A 144 8.96 -11.73 -14.82
CA SER A 144 8.24 -11.03 -13.75
C SER A 144 7.58 -11.99 -12.77
N THR A 145 7.83 -11.81 -11.48
CA THR A 145 7.20 -12.58 -10.39
C THR A 145 5.76 -12.13 -10.11
N LYS A 146 5.33 -10.97 -10.63
CA LYS A 146 3.97 -10.44 -10.40
C LYS A 146 2.88 -11.27 -11.08
N TYR A 147 3.18 -11.83 -12.26
CA TYR A 147 2.19 -12.51 -13.10
C TYR A 147 2.27 -14.03 -13.00
N SER A 148 3.25 -14.55 -12.27
CA SER A 148 3.57 -15.97 -12.23
C SER A 148 3.32 -16.53 -10.85
N ASN A 149 2.76 -17.73 -10.82
CA ASN A 149 2.78 -18.61 -9.66
C ASN A 149 2.99 -20.04 -10.17
N GLU A 150 3.39 -20.95 -9.27
CA GLU A 150 3.69 -22.34 -9.59
C GLU A 150 2.57 -23.12 -10.31
N LEU A 151 1.32 -22.64 -10.28
CA LEU A 151 0.17 -23.29 -10.92
C LEU A 151 0.02 -22.91 -12.40
N ILE A 152 0.61 -21.79 -12.83
CA ILE A 152 0.37 -21.21 -14.17
C ILE A 152 1.66 -20.98 -14.98
N VAL A 153 2.82 -21.44 -14.49
CA VAL A 153 4.09 -21.44 -15.21
C VAL A 153 4.80 -22.79 -15.12
N ASP A 154 5.67 -23.09 -16.09
CA ASP A 154 6.60 -24.23 -16.06
C ASP A 154 7.96 -23.77 -15.51
N ASP A 155 8.29 -24.17 -14.29
CA ASP A 155 9.55 -23.87 -13.61
C ASP A 155 10.68 -24.86 -13.96
N LYS A 156 10.37 -26.02 -14.55
CA LYS A 156 11.34 -27.08 -14.84
C LYS A 156 12.07 -26.89 -16.17
N ASN A 157 11.41 -26.26 -17.14
CA ASN A 157 11.97 -26.06 -18.48
C ASN A 157 12.23 -24.59 -18.82
N TYR A 158 12.10 -23.67 -17.87
CA TYR A 158 12.27 -22.23 -18.11
C TYR A 158 13.11 -21.62 -17.00
N ASP A 159 14.37 -21.34 -17.32
CA ASP A 159 15.32 -20.71 -16.41
C ASP A 159 15.46 -19.21 -16.73
N LYS A 160 15.84 -18.44 -15.71
CA LYS A 160 16.01 -16.99 -15.79
C LYS A 160 17.38 -16.62 -15.26
N ILE A 161 18.05 -15.71 -15.96
CA ILE A 161 19.33 -15.12 -15.56
C ILE A 161 19.18 -13.63 -15.34
N GLU A 162 20.15 -13.04 -14.66
CA GLU A 162 20.20 -11.59 -14.52
C GLU A 162 20.42 -10.91 -15.89
N PHE A 163 19.62 -9.88 -16.19
CA PHE A 163 19.77 -9.10 -17.41
C PHE A 163 21.13 -8.39 -17.42
N ASN A 164 21.79 -8.28 -18.58
CA ASN A 164 23.14 -7.75 -18.73
C ASN A 164 24.27 -8.54 -18.01
N ASN A 165 24.04 -9.77 -17.57
CA ASN A 165 25.05 -10.62 -16.92
C ASN A 165 25.65 -11.67 -17.87
N ILE A 166 26.80 -11.35 -18.48
CA ILE A 166 27.48 -12.24 -19.44
C ILE A 166 28.01 -13.54 -18.79
N PRO A 167 28.71 -13.51 -17.64
CA PRO A 167 29.18 -14.74 -16.98
C PRO A 167 28.05 -15.71 -16.64
N ASP A 168 26.94 -15.19 -16.14
CA ASP A 168 25.76 -16.00 -15.82
C ASP A 168 25.19 -16.64 -17.09
N LEU A 169 25.01 -15.85 -18.15
CA LEU A 169 24.59 -16.35 -19.47
C LEU A 169 25.48 -17.47 -20.00
N GLU A 170 26.82 -17.31 -19.96
CA GLU A 170 27.73 -18.36 -20.42
C GLU A 170 27.61 -19.64 -19.57
N SER A 171 27.47 -19.51 -18.25
CA SER A 171 27.35 -20.67 -17.35
C SER A 171 26.17 -21.57 -17.74
N TYR A 172 25.00 -20.98 -18.00
CA TYR A 172 23.81 -21.70 -18.44
C TYR A 172 23.94 -22.24 -19.86
N LEU A 173 24.38 -21.42 -20.81
CA LEU A 173 24.47 -21.85 -22.21
C LEU A 173 25.52 -22.96 -22.41
N SER A 174 26.60 -22.98 -21.62
CA SER A 174 27.64 -24.00 -21.70
C SER A 174 27.17 -25.42 -21.41
N THR A 175 26.06 -25.58 -20.69
CA THR A 175 25.40 -26.88 -20.45
C THR A 175 24.87 -27.53 -21.71
N GLN A 176 24.62 -26.73 -22.77
CA GLN A 176 24.00 -27.16 -24.01
C GLN A 176 22.60 -27.79 -23.85
N ASP A 177 21.90 -27.47 -22.76
CA ASP A 177 20.52 -27.93 -22.52
C ASP A 177 19.45 -27.05 -23.15
N TYR A 178 19.80 -25.80 -23.50
CA TYR A 178 18.84 -24.78 -23.90
C TYR A 178 18.56 -24.80 -25.41
N ALA A 179 17.29 -24.76 -25.77
CA ALA A 179 16.83 -24.65 -27.14
C ALA A 179 16.92 -23.21 -27.66
N ALA A 180 16.63 -22.25 -26.79
CA ALA A 180 16.74 -20.83 -27.11
C ALA A 180 17.12 -20.01 -25.88
N PHE A 181 17.78 -18.89 -26.16
CA PHE A 181 17.85 -17.74 -25.28
C PHE A 181 16.96 -16.64 -25.86
N ILE A 182 15.97 -16.20 -25.09
CA ILE A 182 14.99 -15.16 -25.49
C ILE A 182 15.27 -13.90 -24.69
N VAL A 183 15.43 -12.77 -25.38
CA VAL A 183 15.73 -11.49 -24.73
C VAL A 183 15.12 -10.32 -25.50
N GLU A 184 14.63 -9.33 -24.75
CA GLU A 184 14.24 -8.03 -25.31
C GLU A 184 15.49 -7.16 -25.48
N PRO A 185 15.69 -6.45 -26.60
CA PRO A 185 16.78 -5.48 -26.72
C PRO A 185 16.69 -4.36 -25.65
N ILE A 186 15.47 -3.99 -25.28
CA ILE A 186 15.13 -3.09 -24.18
C ILE A 186 13.98 -3.74 -23.42
N GLN A 187 14.17 -4.06 -22.14
CA GLN A 187 13.10 -4.64 -21.32
C GLN A 187 11.99 -3.61 -21.11
N GLY A 188 10.82 -3.84 -21.71
CA GLY A 188 9.73 -2.87 -21.69
C GLY A 188 9.02 -2.82 -20.35
N GLU A 189 8.29 -3.88 -20.03
CA GLU A 189 7.57 -4.00 -18.74
C GLU A 189 8.53 -4.02 -17.53
N GLY A 190 9.78 -4.42 -17.73
CA GLY A 190 10.86 -4.36 -16.73
C GLY A 190 11.33 -2.94 -16.39
N GLY A 191 10.70 -1.90 -16.95
CA GLY A 191 10.98 -0.51 -16.65
C GLY A 191 11.84 0.20 -17.70
N MET A 192 11.64 -0.14 -18.99
CA MET A 192 12.34 0.45 -20.14
C MET A 192 13.86 0.43 -20.01
N ILE A 193 14.43 -0.74 -19.68
CA ILE A 193 15.87 -0.90 -19.41
C ILE A 193 16.58 -1.37 -20.68
N PRO A 194 17.44 -0.54 -21.32
CA PRO A 194 18.20 -0.96 -22.49
C PRO A 194 19.25 -2.01 -22.14
N ALA A 195 19.46 -2.99 -23.02
CA ALA A 195 20.59 -3.90 -22.91
C ALA A 195 21.91 -3.15 -23.14
N ASN A 196 22.98 -3.63 -22.50
CA ASN A 196 24.34 -3.26 -22.87
C ASN A 196 24.67 -3.85 -24.25
N SER A 197 25.29 -3.05 -25.13
CA SER A 197 25.64 -3.53 -26.48
C SER A 197 26.58 -4.76 -26.44
N GLU A 198 27.55 -4.75 -25.52
CA GLU A 198 28.45 -5.89 -25.29
C GLU A 198 27.69 -7.16 -24.86
N TYR A 199 26.63 -7.02 -24.05
CA TYR A 199 25.84 -8.15 -23.58
C TYR A 199 25.12 -8.85 -24.74
N LEU A 200 24.44 -8.12 -25.62
CA LEU A 200 23.74 -8.73 -26.75
C LEU A 200 24.71 -9.30 -27.80
N LYS A 201 25.83 -8.63 -28.05
CA LYS A 201 26.90 -9.15 -28.93
C LYS A 201 27.49 -10.45 -28.38
N SER A 202 27.71 -10.51 -27.06
CA SER A 202 28.16 -11.72 -26.37
C SER A 202 27.11 -12.82 -26.38
N ALA A 203 25.84 -12.47 -26.16
CA ALA A 203 24.74 -13.43 -26.21
C ALA A 203 24.64 -14.13 -27.58
N GLN A 204 24.77 -13.37 -28.67
CA GLN A 204 24.83 -13.94 -30.02
C GLN A 204 26.00 -14.92 -30.17
N ALA A 205 27.20 -14.51 -29.78
CA ALA A 205 28.40 -15.34 -29.90
C ALA A 205 28.30 -16.63 -29.05
N LEU A 206 27.78 -16.54 -27.83
CA LEU A 206 27.60 -17.68 -26.93
C LEU A 206 26.50 -18.63 -27.43
N CYS A 207 25.38 -18.09 -27.92
CA CYS A 207 24.32 -18.90 -28.53
C CYS A 207 24.85 -19.69 -29.73
N GLN A 208 25.63 -19.04 -30.60
CA GLN A 208 26.29 -19.68 -31.73
C GLN A 208 27.29 -20.77 -31.26
N LYS A 209 28.11 -20.47 -30.24
CA LYS A 209 29.10 -21.40 -29.67
C LYS A 209 28.47 -22.68 -29.12
N TYR A 210 27.34 -22.57 -28.42
CA TYR A 210 26.71 -23.69 -27.71
C TYR A 210 25.50 -24.31 -28.42
N GLY A 211 25.18 -23.83 -29.63
CA GLY A 211 24.10 -24.36 -30.46
C GLY A 211 22.69 -24.06 -29.92
N THR A 212 22.55 -22.97 -29.17
CA THR A 212 21.28 -22.43 -28.68
C THR A 212 20.80 -21.37 -29.67
N LEU A 213 19.49 -21.30 -29.97
CA LEU A 213 19.00 -20.21 -30.83
C LEU A 213 18.94 -18.88 -30.08
N PHE A 214 19.46 -17.83 -30.69
CA PHE A 214 19.36 -16.46 -30.18
C PHE A 214 18.08 -15.80 -30.70
N ILE A 215 17.16 -15.46 -29.80
CA ILE A 215 15.86 -14.88 -30.15
C ILE A 215 15.79 -13.46 -29.57
N ALA A 216 15.65 -12.47 -30.46
CA ALA A 216 15.34 -11.10 -30.07
C ALA A 216 13.83 -10.88 -30.07
N ASP A 217 13.27 -10.65 -28.89
CA ASP A 217 11.90 -10.20 -28.73
C ASP A 217 11.82 -8.70 -29.01
N GLU A 218 11.46 -8.38 -30.25
CA GLU A 218 11.30 -7.01 -30.74
C GLU A 218 9.81 -6.62 -30.89
N ILE A 219 8.93 -7.32 -30.16
CA ILE A 219 7.50 -7.06 -30.21
C ILE A 219 7.18 -5.63 -29.79
N GLN A 220 7.94 -5.05 -28.86
CA GLN A 220 7.79 -3.66 -28.42
C GLN A 220 8.84 -2.71 -29.01
N THR A 221 10.09 -3.16 -29.13
CA THR A 221 11.21 -2.30 -29.58
C THR A 221 11.27 -2.12 -31.09
N GLY A 222 10.67 -3.03 -31.86
CA GLY A 222 10.72 -3.01 -33.31
C GLY A 222 9.76 -1.99 -33.94
N ILE A 223 9.77 -1.98 -35.27
CA ILE A 223 8.92 -1.15 -36.13
C ILE A 223 9.05 0.34 -35.79
N GLY A 224 10.29 0.81 -35.64
CA GLY A 224 10.61 2.24 -35.55
C GLY A 224 10.69 2.83 -34.14
N ARG A 225 10.25 2.13 -33.09
CA ARG A 225 10.18 2.65 -31.70
C ARG A 225 11.49 3.24 -31.18
N THR A 226 12.62 2.62 -31.54
CA THR A 226 13.97 3.04 -31.12
C THR A 226 14.68 3.94 -32.12
N GLY A 227 14.00 4.37 -33.20
CA GLY A 227 14.60 5.09 -34.31
C GLY A 227 15.24 4.18 -35.37
N THR A 228 15.13 2.87 -35.24
CA THR A 228 15.50 1.89 -36.27
C THR A 228 14.31 0.98 -36.57
N MET A 229 14.29 0.35 -37.76
CA MET A 229 13.22 -0.59 -38.10
C MET A 229 13.19 -1.76 -37.11
N PHE A 230 14.37 -2.29 -36.76
CA PHE A 230 14.54 -3.24 -35.67
C PHE A 230 15.65 -2.72 -34.75
N ALA A 231 15.46 -2.77 -33.43
CA ALA A 231 16.46 -2.35 -32.44
C ALA A 231 17.75 -3.18 -32.55
N SER A 232 17.66 -4.45 -32.95
CA SER A 232 18.81 -5.32 -33.27
C SER A 232 19.78 -4.69 -34.26
N GLN A 233 19.28 -3.89 -35.22
CA GLN A 233 20.14 -3.15 -36.16
C GLN A 233 20.98 -2.08 -35.44
N GLY A 234 20.39 -1.35 -34.49
CA GLY A 234 21.09 -0.34 -33.69
C GLY A 234 22.11 -0.97 -32.72
N TYR A 235 21.89 -2.21 -32.32
CA TYR A 235 22.84 -3.01 -31.53
C TYR A 235 23.90 -3.74 -32.38
N GLU A 236 23.78 -3.69 -33.70
CA GLU A 236 24.65 -4.40 -34.65
C GLU A 236 24.70 -5.92 -34.40
N ILE A 237 23.54 -6.50 -34.10
CA ILE A 237 23.37 -7.94 -33.92
C ILE A 237 22.44 -8.52 -34.99
N GLU A 238 22.61 -9.81 -35.28
CA GLU A 238 21.80 -10.60 -36.20
C GLU A 238 21.25 -11.84 -35.48
N PRO A 239 20.16 -11.71 -34.71
CA PRO A 239 19.52 -12.83 -34.01
C PRO A 239 19.10 -13.95 -34.97
N ASP A 240 19.05 -15.20 -34.49
CA ASP A 240 18.53 -16.30 -35.30
C ASP A 240 17.06 -16.07 -35.66
N LEU A 241 16.29 -15.52 -34.72
CA LEU A 241 14.89 -15.12 -34.86
C LEU A 241 14.68 -13.69 -34.35
N ILE A 242 14.04 -12.84 -35.15
CA ILE A 242 13.50 -11.54 -34.72
C ILE A 242 11.98 -11.67 -34.62
N LEU A 243 11.42 -11.29 -33.48
CA LEU A 243 9.98 -11.38 -33.22
C LEU A 243 9.35 -10.00 -33.24
N VAL A 244 8.30 -9.79 -34.03
CA VAL A 244 7.60 -8.50 -34.12
C VAL A 244 6.09 -8.69 -34.00
N SER A 245 5.39 -7.69 -33.44
CA SER A 245 3.93 -7.60 -33.37
C SER A 245 3.56 -6.14 -33.08
N LYS A 246 2.57 -5.85 -32.22
CA LYS A 246 2.16 -4.50 -31.79
C LYS A 246 2.10 -3.50 -32.97
N ALA A 247 3.10 -2.61 -33.07
CA ALA A 247 3.21 -1.57 -34.08
C ALA A 247 3.16 -2.09 -35.53
N LEU A 248 3.51 -3.35 -35.79
CA LEU A 248 3.37 -3.98 -37.11
C LEU A 248 1.95 -3.88 -37.66
N GLY A 249 0.94 -3.90 -36.78
CA GLY A 249 -0.47 -3.75 -37.14
C GLY A 249 -0.94 -2.33 -37.40
N GLY A 250 -0.05 -1.34 -37.29
CA GLY A 250 -0.36 0.08 -37.49
C GLY A 250 -1.37 0.66 -36.50
N GLY A 251 -1.64 -0.01 -35.37
CA GLY A 251 -2.71 0.34 -34.43
C GLY A 251 -4.12 -0.07 -34.89
N MET A 252 -4.26 -0.70 -36.05
CA MET A 252 -5.56 -0.99 -36.69
C MET A 252 -5.92 -2.49 -36.67
N TYR A 253 -4.93 -3.40 -36.68
CA TYR A 253 -5.20 -4.84 -36.76
C TYR A 253 -4.17 -5.69 -36.00
N PRO A 254 -4.57 -6.75 -35.28
CA PRO A 254 -3.62 -7.64 -34.60
C PRO A 254 -2.83 -8.49 -35.62
N ILE A 255 -1.50 -8.46 -35.52
CA ILE A 255 -0.59 -9.29 -36.31
C ILE A 255 0.73 -9.51 -35.55
N GLY A 256 1.32 -10.68 -35.72
CA GLY A 256 2.66 -11.01 -35.25
C GLY A 256 3.46 -11.74 -36.33
N ALA A 257 4.78 -11.67 -36.28
CA ALA A 257 5.66 -12.37 -37.19
C ALA A 257 6.98 -12.79 -36.53
N ILE A 258 7.42 -14.00 -36.86
CA ILE A 258 8.79 -14.46 -36.65
C ILE A 258 9.53 -14.23 -37.96
N ILE A 259 10.62 -13.49 -37.94
CA ILE A 259 11.55 -13.34 -39.06
C ILE A 259 12.75 -14.22 -38.76
N ALA A 260 12.96 -15.27 -39.56
CA ALA A 260 13.92 -16.32 -39.25
C ALA A 260 15.07 -16.41 -40.25
N GLN A 261 16.28 -16.55 -39.71
CA GLN A 261 17.43 -16.91 -40.54
C GLN A 261 17.24 -18.30 -41.17
N LYS A 262 17.85 -18.49 -42.35
CA LYS A 262 17.76 -19.75 -43.10
C LYS A 262 18.17 -20.98 -42.28
N ASN A 263 19.19 -20.84 -41.45
CA ASN A 263 19.76 -21.91 -40.61
C ASN A 263 18.95 -22.19 -39.33
N ALA A 264 18.10 -21.26 -38.90
CA ALA A 264 17.25 -21.39 -37.72
C ALA A 264 15.93 -22.12 -38.04
N TYR A 265 15.42 -21.95 -39.26
CA TYR A 265 14.16 -22.52 -39.69
C TYR A 265 14.23 -24.04 -40.01
N VAL A 266 13.17 -24.79 -39.70
CA VAL A 266 13.07 -26.22 -40.04
C VAL A 266 11.74 -26.56 -40.71
N LYS A 267 11.78 -27.23 -41.87
CA LYS A 267 10.58 -27.63 -42.63
C LYS A 267 9.57 -28.50 -41.84
N LYS A 268 10.02 -29.20 -40.79
CA LYS A 268 9.12 -29.98 -39.93
C LYS A 268 8.14 -29.07 -39.18
N PHE A 269 8.51 -27.82 -38.92
CA PHE A 269 7.67 -26.85 -38.23
C PHE A 269 6.35 -26.60 -38.98
N ASP A 270 6.39 -26.46 -40.31
CA ASP A 270 5.22 -26.19 -41.15
C ASP A 270 4.16 -27.31 -41.12
N LYS A 271 4.57 -28.52 -40.75
CA LYS A 271 3.66 -29.66 -40.58
C LYS A 271 2.99 -29.70 -39.20
N MET A 272 3.49 -28.91 -38.25
CA MET A 272 3.19 -29.02 -36.80
C MET A 272 2.69 -27.70 -36.18
N HIS A 273 2.73 -26.60 -36.92
CA HIS A 273 2.26 -25.30 -36.46
C HIS A 273 1.41 -24.65 -37.54
N SER A 274 0.23 -24.21 -37.14
CA SER A 274 -0.71 -23.42 -37.94
C SER A 274 -1.58 -22.59 -37.00
N SER A 275 -2.20 -21.53 -37.53
CA SER A 275 -3.22 -20.75 -36.85
C SER A 275 -4.26 -20.29 -37.87
N THR A 276 -5.54 -20.31 -37.49
CA THR A 276 -6.68 -20.03 -38.38
C THR A 276 -6.63 -18.62 -38.96
N PHE A 277 -6.29 -17.64 -38.14
CA PHE A 277 -6.25 -16.22 -38.53
C PHE A 277 -4.84 -15.74 -38.90
N ALA A 278 -3.81 -16.54 -38.62
CA ALA A 278 -2.48 -16.24 -39.15
C ALA A 278 -2.50 -16.25 -40.68
N ASN A 279 -1.58 -15.48 -41.29
CA ASN A 279 -1.52 -15.25 -42.73
C ASN A 279 -2.71 -14.47 -43.31
N GLY A 280 -3.45 -13.71 -42.49
CA GLY A 280 -4.54 -12.85 -42.95
C GLY A 280 -4.07 -11.80 -43.95
N GLY A 281 -4.66 -11.76 -45.14
CA GLY A 281 -4.31 -10.86 -46.23
C GLY A 281 -4.53 -9.39 -45.90
N LEU A 282 -5.62 -9.05 -45.19
CA LEU A 282 -5.88 -7.68 -44.72
C LEU A 282 -4.83 -7.23 -43.69
N ALA A 283 -4.56 -8.06 -42.69
CA ALA A 283 -3.54 -7.79 -41.68
C ALA A 283 -2.16 -7.56 -42.33
N ALA A 284 -1.81 -8.40 -43.30
CA ALA A 284 -0.56 -8.27 -44.02
C ALA A 284 -0.51 -7.02 -44.93
N HIS A 285 -1.64 -6.62 -45.51
CA HIS A 285 -1.73 -5.39 -46.29
C HIS A 285 -1.49 -4.16 -45.39
N ILE A 286 -2.16 -4.09 -44.25
CA ILE A 286 -1.98 -3.02 -43.25
C ILE A 286 -0.52 -2.95 -42.78
N ALA A 287 0.10 -4.10 -42.50
CA ALA A 287 1.51 -4.15 -42.10
C ALA A 287 2.47 -3.69 -43.21
N ASN A 288 2.21 -4.03 -44.48
CA ASN A 288 2.98 -3.48 -45.60
C ASN A 288 2.84 -1.95 -45.68
N GLN A 289 1.63 -1.40 -45.51
CA GLN A 289 1.42 0.04 -45.52
C GLN A 289 2.11 0.73 -44.33
N THR A 290 2.07 0.11 -43.15
CA THR A 290 2.79 0.57 -41.95
C THR A 290 4.29 0.68 -42.21
N ILE A 291 4.88 -0.38 -42.77
CA ILE A 291 6.31 -0.40 -43.11
C ILE A 291 6.62 0.60 -44.22
N HIS A 292 5.79 0.65 -45.26
CA HIS A 292 6.00 1.56 -46.39
C HIS A 292 5.98 3.02 -45.93
N TYR A 293 5.05 3.38 -45.04
CA TYR A 293 4.99 4.72 -44.47
C TYR A 293 6.27 5.07 -43.69
N LEU A 294 6.82 4.12 -42.92
CA LEU A 294 8.10 4.30 -42.21
C LEU A 294 9.31 4.40 -43.14
N GLU A 295 9.32 3.69 -44.28
CA GLU A 295 10.38 3.74 -45.29
C GLU A 295 10.22 4.90 -46.29
N SER A 296 9.06 5.57 -46.31
CA SER A 296 8.78 6.66 -47.25
C SER A 296 9.55 7.94 -46.92
N GLU A 297 9.45 8.96 -47.78
CA GLU A 297 10.24 10.20 -47.71
C GLU A 297 9.99 11.04 -46.43
N THR A 298 9.05 10.67 -45.56
CA THR A 298 8.66 11.37 -44.33
C THR A 298 9.66 11.31 -43.19
N ASN A 299 10.84 10.72 -43.38
CA ASN A 299 11.96 10.70 -42.43
C ASN A 299 11.61 10.37 -40.95
N ILE A 300 10.56 9.57 -40.73
CA ILE A 300 9.99 9.31 -39.40
C ILE A 300 11.01 8.68 -38.46
N LEU A 301 11.84 7.76 -38.96
CA LEU A 301 12.86 7.11 -38.14
C LEU A 301 13.92 8.10 -37.64
N ASP A 302 14.34 9.05 -38.47
CA ASP A 302 15.27 10.08 -38.03
C ASP A 302 14.60 11.10 -37.11
N GLU A 303 13.32 11.41 -37.32
CA GLU A 303 12.55 12.19 -36.35
C GLU A 303 12.47 11.50 -34.99
N VAL A 304 12.22 10.18 -34.95
CA VAL A 304 12.21 9.41 -33.70
C VAL A 304 13.57 9.47 -33.02
N LYS A 305 14.68 9.38 -33.77
CA LYS A 305 16.03 9.57 -33.20
C LYS A 305 16.19 10.98 -32.62
N ALA A 306 15.85 12.01 -33.39
CA ALA A 306 15.99 13.41 -32.96
C ALA A 306 15.12 13.73 -31.73
N LYS A 307 13.86 13.29 -31.72
CA LYS A 307 12.94 13.41 -30.56
C LYS A 307 13.47 12.62 -29.37
N GLY A 308 14.01 11.42 -29.60
CA GLY A 308 14.63 10.60 -28.55
C GLY A 308 15.86 11.25 -27.92
N GLU A 309 16.72 11.87 -28.72
CA GLU A 309 17.88 12.66 -28.26
C GLU A 309 17.45 13.88 -27.47
N TYR A 310 16.45 14.63 -27.96
CA TYR A 310 15.84 15.75 -27.24
C TYR A 310 15.34 15.32 -25.85
N LEU A 311 14.51 14.28 -25.78
CA LEU A 311 13.97 13.77 -24.52
C LEU A 311 15.06 13.31 -23.55
N ARG A 312 16.08 12.57 -24.04
CA ARG A 312 17.21 12.16 -23.21
C ARG A 312 17.93 13.37 -22.63
N ASN A 313 18.17 14.42 -23.42
CA ASN A 313 18.82 15.64 -22.94
C ASN A 313 17.97 16.36 -21.88
N GLU A 314 16.66 16.51 -22.10
CA GLU A 314 15.77 17.18 -21.13
C GLU A 314 15.59 16.37 -19.84
N PHE A 315 15.42 15.05 -19.93
CA PHE A 315 15.34 14.20 -18.74
C PHE A 315 16.67 14.16 -17.97
N THR A 316 17.82 14.24 -18.66
CA THR A 316 19.13 14.37 -18.00
C THR A 316 19.23 15.70 -17.24
N LYS A 317 18.74 16.80 -17.80
CA LYS A 317 18.67 18.10 -17.09
C LYS A 317 17.77 18.00 -15.86
N LEU A 318 16.58 17.41 -16.01
CA LEU A 318 15.65 17.21 -14.88
C LEU A 318 16.25 16.32 -13.79
N GLN A 319 16.94 15.24 -14.14
CA GLN A 319 17.64 14.40 -13.17
C GLN A 319 18.82 15.14 -12.50
N SER A 320 19.48 16.05 -13.21
CA SER A 320 20.55 16.88 -12.63
C SER A 320 20.00 17.89 -11.62
N GLU A 321 18.79 18.42 -11.86
CA GLU A 321 18.13 19.40 -11.00
C GLU A 321 17.34 18.78 -9.84
N PHE A 322 16.71 17.61 -10.08
CA PHE A 322 15.79 16.94 -9.17
C PHE A 322 16.20 15.49 -8.88
N GLY A 323 17.48 15.14 -8.92
CA GLY A 323 17.96 13.75 -8.82
C GLY A 323 17.55 13.01 -7.54
N GLU A 324 17.23 13.74 -6.47
CA GLU A 324 16.64 13.18 -5.24
C GLU A 324 15.20 12.68 -5.44
N TYR A 325 14.47 13.26 -6.40
CA TYR A 325 13.05 13.02 -6.63
C TYR A 325 12.73 12.37 -7.97
N PHE A 326 13.66 12.40 -8.93
CA PHE A 326 13.42 11.98 -10.30
C PHE A 326 14.59 11.19 -10.88
N SER A 327 14.25 10.09 -11.54
CA SER A 327 15.18 9.34 -12.39
C SER A 327 14.45 8.80 -13.61
N PHE A 328 15.20 8.41 -14.64
CA PHE A 328 14.63 7.85 -15.85
C PHE A 328 15.50 6.75 -16.43
N THR A 329 14.88 5.86 -17.20
CA THR A 329 15.54 4.87 -18.06
C THR A 329 14.81 4.80 -19.39
N GLY A 330 15.52 4.47 -20.46
CA GLY A 330 14.91 4.33 -21.79
C GLY A 330 15.75 4.90 -22.93
N THR A 331 15.19 4.81 -24.13
CA THR A 331 15.77 5.32 -25.37
C THR A 331 14.71 5.44 -26.47
N GLY A 332 15.01 6.18 -27.54
CA GLY A 332 14.04 6.46 -28.60
C GLY A 332 12.80 7.17 -28.05
N LEU A 333 11.62 6.60 -28.29
CA LEU A 333 10.35 7.06 -27.70
C LEU A 333 9.77 6.03 -26.72
N MET A 334 10.63 5.49 -25.83
CA MET A 334 10.28 4.46 -24.86
C MET A 334 11.02 4.72 -23.55
N TYR A 335 10.34 5.33 -22.57
CA TYR A 335 10.93 5.74 -21.29
C TYR A 335 10.10 5.29 -20.09
N ALA A 336 10.81 4.98 -19.01
CA ALA A 336 10.27 4.90 -17.67
C ALA A 336 10.74 6.13 -16.89
N LEU A 337 9.77 6.88 -16.34
CA LEU A 337 10.02 8.05 -15.50
C LEU A 337 9.66 7.69 -14.07
N ARG A 338 10.61 7.78 -13.14
CA ARG A 338 10.45 7.36 -11.75
C ARG A 338 10.51 8.55 -10.83
N PHE A 339 9.57 8.60 -9.91
CA PHE A 339 9.44 9.68 -8.94
C PHE A 339 9.52 9.12 -7.53
N ARG A 340 10.32 9.67 -6.65
CA ARG A 340 10.36 9.22 -5.24
C ARG A 340 10.47 10.42 -4.32
N ASP A 341 9.93 10.28 -3.12
CA ASP A 341 10.16 11.23 -2.04
C ASP A 341 10.67 10.47 -0.81
N GLU A 342 11.99 10.34 -0.70
CA GLU A 342 12.60 9.73 0.49
C GLU A 342 12.49 10.64 1.73
N ASN A 343 12.24 11.93 1.53
CA ASN A 343 12.05 12.91 2.59
C ASN A 343 10.66 12.80 3.25
N THR A 344 9.72 12.02 2.70
CA THR A 344 8.43 11.71 3.35
C THR A 344 8.41 10.37 4.07
N LYS A 345 9.55 9.72 4.27
CA LYS A 345 9.67 8.48 5.06
C LYS A 345 9.07 8.57 6.47
N ASP A 346 8.92 9.79 7.00
CA ASP A 346 8.35 10.05 8.30
C ASP A 346 6.81 10.28 8.20
N ASN A 347 6.26 10.70 7.05
CA ASN A 347 4.81 10.87 6.85
C ASN A 347 4.17 9.53 6.46
N TYR A 348 3.41 8.94 7.38
CA TYR A 348 2.88 7.59 7.19
C TYR A 348 1.88 7.45 6.03
N ILE A 349 1.11 8.49 5.69
CA ILE A 349 0.14 8.45 4.59
C ILE A 349 0.87 8.42 3.25
N ILE A 350 1.79 9.38 3.04
CA ILE A 350 2.53 9.47 1.78
C ILE A 350 3.47 8.28 1.63
N ASN A 351 4.18 7.88 2.69
CA ASN A 351 5.07 6.74 2.61
C ASN A 351 4.30 5.43 2.35
N TYR A 352 3.10 5.26 2.92
CA TYR A 352 2.23 4.14 2.56
C TYR A 352 1.92 4.14 1.06
N ILE A 353 1.47 5.29 0.52
CA ILE A 353 1.13 5.43 -0.90
C ILE A 353 2.34 5.14 -1.80
N GLN A 354 3.55 5.56 -1.42
CA GLN A 354 4.77 5.26 -2.17
C GLN A 354 5.12 3.76 -2.12
N ARG A 355 5.07 3.15 -0.93
CA ARG A 355 5.41 1.73 -0.75
C ARG A 355 4.44 0.77 -1.43
N GLN A 356 3.18 1.19 -1.58
CA GLN A 356 2.14 0.40 -2.25
C GLN A 356 2.13 0.59 -3.78
N GLY A 357 3.04 1.36 -4.36
CA GLY A 357 2.99 1.65 -5.79
C GLY A 357 2.04 2.77 -6.18
N ALA A 358 1.13 3.17 -5.27
CA ALA A 358 0.01 4.06 -5.52
C ALA A 358 0.42 5.50 -5.90
N MET A 359 1.62 5.94 -5.53
CA MET A 359 2.14 7.27 -5.92
C MET A 359 2.17 7.46 -7.44
N SER A 360 2.53 6.41 -8.19
CA SER A 360 2.55 6.46 -9.65
C SER A 360 1.15 6.73 -10.24
N PHE A 361 0.10 6.12 -9.69
CA PHE A 361 -1.28 6.38 -10.08
C PHE A 361 -1.71 7.81 -9.79
N MET A 362 -1.28 8.39 -8.66
CA MET A 362 -1.58 9.79 -8.33
C MET A 362 -0.93 10.76 -9.31
N ILE A 363 0.31 10.48 -9.70
CA ILE A 363 1.02 11.25 -10.74
C ILE A 363 0.31 11.14 -12.09
N VAL A 364 -0.08 9.92 -12.50
CA VAL A 364 -0.84 9.72 -13.74
C VAL A 364 -2.18 10.46 -13.71
N GLY A 365 -2.92 10.39 -12.60
CA GLY A 365 -4.18 11.11 -12.45
C GLY A 365 -4.00 12.63 -12.52
N TYR A 366 -2.97 13.17 -11.87
CA TYR A 366 -2.61 14.59 -12.00
C TYR A 366 -2.28 14.97 -13.45
N LEU A 367 -1.42 14.21 -14.13
CA LEU A 367 -1.08 14.46 -15.53
C LEU A 367 -2.31 14.40 -16.43
N LEU A 368 -3.23 13.48 -16.18
CA LEU A 368 -4.45 13.31 -16.96
C LEU A 368 -5.44 14.47 -16.74
N HIS A 369 -5.75 14.79 -15.49
CA HIS A 369 -6.80 15.74 -15.16
C HIS A 369 -6.35 17.19 -15.27
N GLU A 370 -5.13 17.49 -14.81
CA GLU A 370 -4.60 18.86 -14.75
C GLU A 370 -3.77 19.22 -15.98
N LYS A 371 -3.04 18.26 -16.56
CA LYS A 371 -2.13 18.51 -17.69
C LYS A 371 -2.62 17.94 -19.03
N LYS A 372 -3.73 17.20 -19.04
CA LYS A 372 -4.31 16.55 -20.24
C LYS A 372 -3.33 15.60 -20.95
N PHE A 373 -2.47 14.93 -20.20
CA PHE A 373 -1.58 13.88 -20.68
C PHE A 373 -1.98 12.53 -20.10
N PHE A 374 -2.29 11.58 -20.97
CA PHE A 374 -2.51 10.20 -20.57
C PHE A 374 -1.19 9.43 -20.56
N THR A 375 -0.81 8.95 -19.37
CA THR A 375 0.31 8.04 -19.13
C THR A 375 -0.23 6.83 -18.34
N MET A 376 0.62 5.84 -18.03
CA MET A 376 0.22 4.68 -17.21
C MET A 376 1.36 4.26 -16.29
N PRO A 377 1.08 3.82 -15.05
CA PRO A 377 2.10 3.21 -14.20
C PRO A 377 2.72 1.94 -14.82
N PHE A 378 3.94 1.61 -14.42
CA PHE A 378 4.42 0.24 -14.60
C PHE A 378 3.72 -0.67 -13.61
N LEU A 379 3.42 -1.88 -14.05
CA LEU A 379 2.73 -2.84 -13.20
C LEU A 379 3.65 -3.42 -12.12
N GLY A 380 4.98 -3.22 -12.12
CA GLY A 380 5.90 -3.80 -11.13
C GLY A 380 6.93 -2.84 -10.53
N ASP A 381 6.76 -1.53 -10.71
CA ASP A 381 7.69 -0.51 -10.20
C ASP A 381 6.93 0.44 -9.29
N ASP A 382 7.34 0.52 -8.02
CA ASP A 382 6.58 1.19 -6.96
C ASP A 382 6.41 2.70 -7.19
N CYS A 383 7.15 3.32 -8.12
CA CYS A 383 6.91 4.73 -8.45
C CYS A 383 7.23 5.12 -9.90
N GLY A 384 7.14 4.18 -10.84
CA GLY A 384 7.43 4.43 -12.26
C GLY A 384 6.16 4.69 -13.09
N ILE A 385 6.20 5.71 -13.96
CA ILE A 385 5.22 5.90 -15.04
C ILE A 385 5.87 5.64 -16.40
N ARG A 386 5.09 5.01 -17.28
CA ARG A 386 5.46 4.76 -18.67
C ARG A 386 5.20 5.99 -19.53
N PHE A 387 6.16 6.23 -20.42
CA PHE A 387 6.05 7.14 -21.53
C PHE A 387 6.44 6.40 -22.82
N GLU A 388 5.46 6.22 -23.72
CA GLU A 388 5.61 5.50 -24.98
C GLU A 388 4.60 6.03 -26.02
N PRO A 389 4.74 7.29 -26.49
CA PRO A 389 3.76 7.94 -27.37
C PRO A 389 3.75 7.35 -28.79
N SER A 390 2.91 7.88 -29.69
CA SER A 390 3.05 7.61 -31.13
C SER A 390 4.42 8.09 -31.65
N LEU A 391 4.91 7.49 -32.73
CA LEU A 391 6.13 7.90 -33.44
C LEU A 391 5.95 9.29 -34.10
N THR A 392 4.70 9.62 -34.45
CA THR A 392 4.28 10.89 -35.04
C THR A 392 3.90 11.95 -34.01
N ILE A 393 4.23 11.75 -32.72
CA ILE A 393 4.01 12.77 -31.68
C ILE A 393 4.75 14.06 -32.06
N GLU A 394 4.07 15.20 -31.88
CA GLU A 394 4.63 16.50 -32.20
C GLU A 394 5.65 16.94 -31.16
N LEU A 395 6.72 17.62 -31.60
CA LEU A 395 7.77 18.09 -30.69
C LEU A 395 7.23 19.07 -29.64
N GLU A 396 6.26 19.91 -30.00
CA GLU A 396 5.60 20.84 -29.06
C GLU A 396 4.89 20.09 -27.93
N GLN A 397 4.22 18.97 -28.24
CA GLN A 397 3.57 18.13 -27.23
C GLN A 397 4.61 17.50 -26.28
N LEU A 398 5.77 17.10 -26.81
CA LEU A 398 6.88 16.61 -25.99
C LEU A 398 7.44 17.70 -25.06
N GLN A 399 7.59 18.93 -25.56
CA GLN A 399 8.05 20.08 -24.77
C GLN A 399 7.08 20.39 -23.61
N LEU A 400 5.78 20.41 -23.90
CA LEU A 400 4.74 20.60 -22.88
C LEU A 400 4.72 19.46 -21.86
N PHE A 401 4.93 18.22 -22.30
CA PHE A 401 5.04 17.08 -21.40
C PHE A 401 6.27 17.16 -20.49
N VAL A 402 7.44 17.53 -21.01
CA VAL A 402 8.65 17.76 -20.21
C VAL A 402 8.41 18.84 -19.14
N ALA A 403 7.70 19.91 -19.48
CA ALA A 403 7.29 20.94 -18.52
C ALA A 403 6.32 20.37 -17.46
N ALA A 404 5.37 19.53 -17.84
CA ALA A 404 4.49 18.85 -16.88
C ALA A 404 5.26 17.91 -15.93
N ILE A 405 6.29 17.21 -16.42
CA ILE A 405 7.17 16.40 -15.56
C ILE A 405 7.96 17.26 -14.59
N ARG A 406 8.46 18.41 -15.03
CA ARG A 406 9.10 19.40 -14.14
C ARG A 406 8.16 19.84 -13.02
N ASP A 407 6.89 20.10 -13.33
CA ASP A 407 5.89 20.47 -12.31
C ASP A 407 5.71 19.35 -11.29
N VAL A 408 5.64 18.08 -11.72
CA VAL A 408 5.57 16.93 -10.81
C VAL A 408 6.81 16.88 -9.90
N CYS A 409 8.01 17.07 -10.45
CA CYS A 409 9.24 17.13 -9.65
C CYS A 409 9.18 18.26 -8.60
N GLN A 410 8.72 19.45 -8.97
CA GLN A 410 8.58 20.58 -8.06
C GLN A 410 7.51 20.34 -6.98
N ILE A 411 6.38 19.73 -7.35
CA ILE A 411 5.31 19.34 -6.42
C ILE A 411 5.87 18.44 -5.33
N ILE A 412 6.61 17.39 -5.72
CA ILE A 412 7.23 16.44 -4.78
C ILE A 412 8.30 17.14 -3.95
N GLN A 413 9.24 17.85 -4.58
CA GLN A 413 10.30 18.59 -3.89
C GLN A 413 9.75 19.54 -2.81
N ARG A 414 8.59 20.15 -3.04
CA ARG A 414 7.95 21.14 -2.16
C ARG A 414 6.88 20.56 -1.25
N ALA A 415 6.66 19.25 -1.29
CA ALA A 415 5.63 18.52 -0.54
C ALA A 415 4.20 19.06 -0.79
N ARG A 416 3.89 19.44 -2.04
CA ARG A 416 2.57 19.96 -2.49
C ARG A 416 1.59 18.85 -2.85
N TYR A 417 1.40 17.90 -1.93
CA TYR A 417 0.48 16.78 -2.15
C TYR A 417 -0.98 17.21 -2.32
N ASP A 418 -1.35 18.40 -1.84
CA ASP A 418 -2.64 19.03 -2.16
C ASP A 418 -2.90 19.11 -3.68
N LEU A 419 -1.87 19.40 -4.46
CA LEU A 419 -1.95 19.47 -5.93
C LEU A 419 -2.00 18.10 -6.56
N LEU A 420 -1.19 17.17 -6.05
CA LEU A 420 -1.08 15.83 -6.62
C LEU A 420 -2.37 15.00 -6.43
N PHE A 421 -3.04 15.17 -5.28
CA PHE A 421 -4.26 14.43 -4.95
C PHE A 421 -5.55 15.23 -5.21
N GLY A 422 -5.44 16.52 -5.51
CA GLY A 422 -6.59 17.43 -5.57
C GLY A 422 -7.68 17.02 -6.56
N TYR A 423 -7.30 16.42 -7.69
CA TYR A 423 -8.24 15.96 -8.73
C TYR A 423 -9.24 14.91 -8.22
N LEU A 424 -8.87 14.12 -7.20
CA LEU A 424 -9.74 13.07 -6.63
C LEU A 424 -10.92 13.65 -5.83
N ILE A 425 -10.76 14.87 -5.32
CA ILE A 425 -11.68 15.48 -4.36
C ILE A 425 -12.23 16.83 -4.86
N GLY A 426 -12.02 17.14 -6.14
CA GLY A 426 -12.50 18.39 -6.74
C GLY A 426 -11.78 19.65 -6.23
N TYR A 427 -10.55 19.51 -5.71
CA TYR A 427 -9.71 20.66 -5.38
C TYR A 427 -9.06 21.21 -6.66
N LYS A 428 -9.14 22.53 -6.85
CA LYS A 428 -8.54 23.24 -7.98
C LYS A 428 -7.53 24.26 -7.48
N GLN A 429 -6.37 24.26 -8.13
CA GLN A 429 -5.27 25.16 -7.86
C GLN A 429 -5.54 26.59 -8.38
N ALA A 430 -4.97 27.60 -7.69
CA ALA A 430 -4.81 28.95 -8.24
C ALA A 430 -3.49 29.07 -9.04
N GLU A 431 -3.50 29.81 -10.14
CA GLU A 431 -2.33 29.92 -11.05
C GLU A 431 -1.05 30.41 -10.34
N GLY A 432 0.07 29.69 -10.56
CA GLY A 432 1.41 30.08 -10.09
C GLY A 432 1.79 29.58 -8.68
N ASP A 433 0.96 28.79 -8.02
CA ASP A 433 1.22 28.37 -6.63
C ASP A 433 2.35 27.34 -6.45
N VAL A 434 2.65 26.52 -7.47
CA VAL A 434 3.68 25.45 -7.38
C VAL A 434 5.04 26.05 -7.00
N GLU A 435 5.41 27.17 -7.62
CA GLU A 435 6.73 27.80 -7.46
C GLU A 435 6.81 28.67 -6.19
N ARG A 436 5.67 29.16 -5.70
CA ARG A 436 5.61 30.17 -4.63
C ARG A 436 5.62 29.59 -3.22
N ILE A 437 5.00 28.43 -3.01
CA ILE A 437 4.78 27.87 -1.66
C ILE A 437 5.51 26.53 -1.53
N SER A 438 6.19 26.34 -0.40
CA SER A 438 6.78 25.05 -0.01
C SER A 438 6.31 24.67 1.39
N TYR A 439 5.85 23.43 1.54
CA TYR A 439 5.48 22.85 2.83
C TYR A 439 6.55 21.92 3.37
N ARG A 440 7.67 21.81 2.65
CA ARG A 440 8.87 21.15 3.15
C ARG A 440 9.42 21.98 4.31
N LYS A 441 9.23 21.50 5.54
CA LYS A 441 9.80 22.13 6.74
C LYS A 441 11.32 22.14 6.59
N THR A 442 11.95 23.31 6.58
CA THR A 442 13.40 23.43 6.77
C THR A 442 13.73 23.02 8.21
N ASN A 443 13.94 21.73 8.44
CA ASN A 443 14.55 21.15 9.64
C ASN A 443 14.28 21.91 10.96
N ALA A 444 13.04 21.83 11.48
CA ALA A 444 12.94 21.59 12.91
C ALA A 444 13.35 20.12 13.07
N LYS A 445 14.67 19.86 13.10
CA LYS A 445 15.35 18.55 13.14
C LYS A 445 14.38 17.38 12.96
N SER A 446 14.40 16.69 11.82
CA SER A 446 13.97 15.29 11.85
C SER A 446 14.74 14.65 13.02
N LEU A 447 14.04 14.42 14.14
CA LEU A 447 14.60 13.91 15.39
C LEU A 447 14.76 12.39 15.31
N ILE A 448 14.36 11.81 14.17
CA ILE A 448 14.68 10.44 13.81
C ILE A 448 16.15 10.46 13.38
N LYS A 449 17.03 10.13 14.32
CA LYS A 449 18.41 9.78 13.99
C LYS A 449 18.34 8.60 13.03
N LEU A 450 18.73 8.84 11.78
CA LEU A 450 19.05 7.75 10.87
C LEU A 450 20.19 6.94 11.49
N HIS A 451 20.02 5.62 11.51
CA HIS A 451 20.94 4.62 12.03
C HIS A 451 22.42 4.99 11.75
N THR A 452 23.12 5.54 12.74
CA THR A 452 24.57 5.82 12.67
C THR A 452 25.40 4.83 13.50
N SER A 453 24.71 3.99 14.29
CA SER A 453 25.30 2.98 15.16
C SER A 453 25.55 1.66 14.42
N THR A 454 26.75 1.11 14.54
CA THR A 454 27.13 -0.26 14.14
C THR A 454 26.74 -1.31 15.18
N LYS A 455 26.19 -0.91 16.34
CA LYS A 455 25.58 -1.85 17.31
C LYS A 455 24.13 -2.10 16.92
N GLN A 456 23.76 -3.37 16.88
CA GLN A 456 22.40 -3.84 16.65
C GLN A 456 21.55 -3.53 17.89
N ASN A 457 20.73 -2.49 17.82
CA ASN A 457 19.77 -2.19 18.89
C ASN A 457 18.62 -3.22 18.85
N LYS A 458 17.91 -3.36 19.96
CA LYS A 458 16.65 -4.11 20.01
C LYS A 458 15.61 -3.42 19.15
N ARG A 459 14.78 -4.21 18.45
CA ARG A 459 13.76 -3.64 17.56
C ARG A 459 12.34 -4.06 17.92
N PHE A 460 11.40 -3.16 17.67
CA PHE A 460 9.96 -3.44 17.79
C PHE A 460 9.20 -3.18 16.49
N ALA A 461 8.05 -3.82 16.34
CA ALA A 461 7.07 -3.48 15.32
C ALA A 461 5.77 -3.03 16.00
N PHE A 462 5.10 -2.04 15.44
CA PHE A 462 3.79 -1.60 15.92
C PHE A 462 2.77 -1.63 14.78
N LEU A 463 1.73 -2.43 14.95
CA LEU A 463 0.65 -2.58 13.99
C LEU A 463 -0.35 -1.45 14.18
N MET A 464 -0.62 -0.67 13.14
CA MET A 464 -1.52 0.47 13.18
C MET A 464 -2.53 0.47 12.04
N HIS A 465 -3.59 1.24 12.23
CA HIS A 465 -4.60 1.53 11.23
C HIS A 465 -5.29 2.86 11.61
N SER A 466 -5.92 3.53 10.65
CA SER A 466 -6.75 4.69 10.96
C SER A 466 -8.00 4.23 11.70
N THR A 467 -8.34 4.87 12.82
CA THR A 467 -9.48 4.41 13.63
C THR A 467 -10.79 5.04 13.18
N ASN A 468 -10.76 6.28 12.69
CA ASN A 468 -11.91 7.00 12.19
C ASN A 468 -11.50 8.10 11.20
N ARG A 469 -12.49 8.78 10.61
CA ARG A 469 -12.28 9.88 9.67
C ARG A 469 -11.52 11.06 10.32
N PRO A 470 -11.90 11.57 11.51
CA PRO A 470 -11.12 12.61 12.20
C PRO A 470 -9.63 12.28 12.38
N ASP A 471 -9.28 11.05 12.73
CA ASP A 471 -7.88 10.63 12.90
C ASP A 471 -7.11 10.69 11.58
N MET A 472 -7.73 10.26 10.47
CA MET A 472 -7.15 10.39 9.14
C MET A 472 -6.93 11.85 8.75
N VAL A 473 -7.93 12.72 8.99
CA VAL A 473 -7.85 14.15 8.70
C VAL A 473 -6.72 14.81 9.51
N ARG A 474 -6.55 14.42 10.78
CA ARG A 474 -5.43 14.87 11.62
C ARG A 474 -4.07 14.38 11.11
N GLY A 475 -4.06 13.27 10.38
CA GLY A 475 -2.89 12.64 9.77
C GLY A 475 -2.42 13.25 8.46
N LEU A 476 -3.20 14.17 7.86
CA LEU A 476 -2.92 14.68 6.52
C LEU A 476 -1.56 15.38 6.42
N PRO A 477 -0.87 15.24 5.27
CA PRO A 477 0.30 16.05 4.95
C PRO A 477 0.00 17.54 5.10
N LEU A 478 1.00 18.32 5.50
CA LEU A 478 0.81 19.72 5.90
C LEU A 478 0.13 20.58 4.82
N ALA A 479 0.49 20.37 3.54
CA ALA A 479 -0.12 21.10 2.44
C ALA A 479 -1.63 20.80 2.32
N MET A 480 -2.01 19.52 2.34
CA MET A 480 -3.41 19.10 2.31
C MET A 480 -4.18 19.59 3.55
N ALA A 481 -3.57 19.54 4.72
CA ALA A 481 -4.19 20.00 5.96
C ALA A 481 -4.50 21.51 5.95
N LYS A 482 -3.68 22.31 5.25
CA LYS A 482 -3.83 23.78 5.16
C LYS A 482 -4.69 24.23 3.99
N GLU A 483 -4.52 23.60 2.83
CA GLU A 483 -5.15 24.07 1.58
C GLU A 483 -6.54 23.49 1.35
N PHE A 484 -6.82 22.28 1.86
CA PHE A 484 -8.16 21.70 1.74
C PHE A 484 -9.11 22.32 2.76
N ASN A 485 -10.36 22.52 2.35
CA ASN A 485 -11.45 22.81 3.28
C ASN A 485 -11.90 21.52 4.01
N ASP A 486 -12.78 21.63 5.00
CA ASP A 486 -13.18 20.47 5.81
C ASP A 486 -13.94 19.40 5.02
N GLU A 487 -14.75 19.80 4.02
CA GLU A 487 -15.43 18.85 3.13
C GLU A 487 -14.41 18.06 2.31
N GLN A 488 -13.43 18.74 1.72
CA GLN A 488 -12.34 18.16 0.95
C GLN A 488 -11.46 17.21 1.77
N LYS A 489 -11.12 17.58 3.02
CA LYS A 489 -10.39 16.70 3.96
C LYS A 489 -11.19 15.43 4.25
N ASN A 490 -12.50 15.56 4.46
CA ASN A 490 -13.38 14.42 4.70
C ASN A 490 -13.50 13.51 3.46
N CYS A 491 -13.64 14.09 2.26
CA CYS A 491 -13.65 13.35 1.01
C CYS A 491 -12.34 12.60 0.78
N PHE A 492 -11.19 13.22 1.06
CA PHE A 492 -9.90 12.54 0.94
C PHE A 492 -9.77 11.39 1.95
N ALA A 493 -10.22 11.60 3.20
CA ALA A 493 -10.19 10.56 4.21
C ALA A 493 -11.08 9.37 3.82
N ASP A 494 -12.27 9.63 3.28
CA ASP A 494 -13.15 8.59 2.75
C ASP A 494 -12.53 7.88 1.54
N TRP A 495 -11.89 8.63 0.63
CA TRP A 495 -11.15 8.06 -0.50
C TRP A 495 -10.03 7.12 -0.04
N MET A 496 -9.17 7.54 0.90
CA MET A 496 -8.12 6.69 1.46
C MET A 496 -8.68 5.38 2.04
N MET A 497 -9.85 5.45 2.66
CA MET A 497 -10.52 4.29 3.26
C MET A 497 -11.11 3.36 2.20
N GLU A 498 -11.73 3.89 1.14
CA GLU A 498 -12.27 3.06 0.04
C GLU A 498 -11.15 2.50 -0.85
N PHE A 499 -10.13 3.30 -1.15
CA PHE A 499 -8.92 2.87 -1.83
C PHE A 499 -8.26 1.68 -1.10
N GLY A 500 -8.21 1.76 0.24
CA GLY A 500 -7.72 0.69 1.11
C GLY A 500 -8.52 -0.62 1.09
N LYS A 501 -9.70 -0.67 0.46
CA LYS A 501 -10.49 -1.91 0.30
C LYS A 501 -10.20 -2.67 -0.99
N ILE A 502 -9.64 -2.00 -2.01
CA ILE A 502 -9.51 -2.57 -3.36
C ILE A 502 -8.23 -3.38 -3.49
N GLU A 503 -7.11 -2.78 -3.09
CA GLU A 503 -5.84 -3.46 -2.97
C GLU A 503 -5.25 -3.13 -1.59
N PHE A 504 -4.36 -4.01 -1.15
CA PHE A 504 -3.24 -3.76 -0.25
C PHE A 504 -3.23 -4.44 1.11
N GLU A 505 -2.11 -5.16 1.28
CA GLU A 505 -1.59 -5.76 2.49
C GLU A 505 -1.02 -4.65 3.40
N PRO A 506 -0.88 -4.89 4.70
CA PRO A 506 -0.13 -4.01 5.59
C PRO A 506 1.27 -3.71 5.08
N GLU A 507 1.83 -2.53 5.39
CA GLU A 507 3.18 -2.15 4.96
C GLU A 507 3.86 -1.19 5.94
N THR A 508 5.19 -1.21 5.98
CA THR A 508 6.04 -0.37 6.83
C THR A 508 6.00 1.08 6.35
N VAL A 509 5.58 1.98 7.24
CA VAL A 509 5.34 3.40 6.91
C VAL A 509 6.22 4.38 7.67
N VAL A 510 6.79 4.02 8.82
CA VAL A 510 7.71 4.90 9.56
C VAL A 510 8.76 4.04 10.25
N ASN A 511 10.01 4.52 10.26
CA ASN A 511 11.08 3.97 11.09
C ASN A 511 11.35 4.95 12.24
N VAL A 512 11.54 4.40 13.44
CA VAL A 512 11.70 5.18 14.67
C VAL A 512 12.93 4.71 15.40
N GLU A 513 13.74 5.65 15.88
CA GLU A 513 14.75 5.39 16.92
C GLU A 513 14.29 6.18 18.16
N MET A 514 14.33 5.57 19.35
CA MET A 514 13.99 6.26 20.59
C MET A 514 14.94 5.88 21.72
N THR A 515 15.37 6.88 22.48
CA THR A 515 16.22 6.70 23.66
C THR A 515 15.44 7.00 24.94
N SER A 516 15.50 6.07 25.90
CA SER A 516 14.92 6.23 27.23
C SER A 516 15.71 7.25 28.06
N LYS A 517 15.11 7.71 29.17
CA LYS A 517 15.81 8.53 30.18
C LYS A 517 17.04 7.81 30.79
N GLN A 518 17.10 6.48 30.70
CA GLN A 518 18.20 5.65 31.19
C GLN A 518 19.33 5.46 30.17
N GLY A 519 19.19 6.01 28.95
CA GLY A 519 20.18 5.86 27.88
C GLY A 519 20.05 4.55 27.08
N VAL A 520 18.97 3.79 27.27
CA VAL A 520 18.64 2.62 26.43
C VAL A 520 17.98 3.10 25.14
N THR A 521 18.55 2.74 24.00
CA THR A 521 18.02 3.06 22.66
C THR A 521 17.40 1.81 22.03
N VAL A 522 16.22 1.98 21.42
CA VAL A 522 15.53 0.95 20.63
C VAL A 522 15.12 1.52 19.28
N ASP A 523 15.12 0.65 18.27
CA ASP A 523 14.62 0.97 16.94
C ASP A 523 13.24 0.35 16.76
N GLY A 524 12.44 0.88 15.85
CA GLY A 524 11.15 0.30 15.56
C GLY A 524 10.57 0.67 14.22
N ILE A 525 9.60 -0.14 13.81
CA ILE A 525 8.85 0.05 12.58
C ILE A 525 7.36 0.20 12.90
N LEU A 526 6.74 1.11 12.17
CA LEU A 526 5.31 1.33 12.19
C LEU A 526 4.72 0.67 10.95
N ILE A 527 3.78 -0.26 11.11
CA ILE A 527 3.16 -1.02 10.00
C ILE A 527 1.70 -0.62 9.90
N TYR A 528 1.29 -0.04 8.78
CA TYR A 528 -0.02 0.56 8.60
C TYR A 528 -0.92 -0.22 7.64
N SER A 529 -2.21 -0.26 7.98
CA SER A 529 -3.29 -0.69 7.08
C SER A 529 -4.41 0.36 7.08
N PRO A 530 -4.97 0.71 5.92
CA PRO A 530 -6.05 1.70 5.79
C PRO A 530 -7.45 1.15 6.16
N ILE A 531 -7.58 -0.11 6.56
CA ILE A 531 -8.88 -0.72 6.87
C ILE A 531 -9.47 -0.10 8.15
N ARG A 532 -10.74 0.31 8.08
CA ARG A 532 -11.47 0.88 9.22
C ARG A 532 -11.84 -0.19 10.25
N PRO A 533 -11.92 0.17 11.54
CA PRO A 533 -12.54 -0.67 12.58
C PRO A 533 -13.90 -1.25 12.20
N GLU A 534 -14.80 -0.42 11.65
CA GLU A 534 -16.14 -0.85 11.25
C GLU A 534 -16.12 -1.91 10.14
N ASP A 535 -15.14 -1.85 9.26
CA ASP A 535 -14.97 -2.81 8.16
C ASP A 535 -14.23 -4.06 8.65
N MET A 536 -13.22 -3.91 9.52
CA MET A 536 -12.57 -5.02 10.23
C MET A 536 -13.57 -5.89 10.99
N MET A 537 -14.61 -5.30 11.59
CA MET A 537 -15.66 -6.03 12.30
C MET A 537 -16.59 -6.83 11.38
N LYS A 538 -16.65 -6.50 10.08
CA LYS A 538 -17.46 -7.23 9.09
C LYS A 538 -16.70 -8.41 8.48
N LEU A 539 -15.37 -8.45 8.65
CA LEU A 539 -14.53 -9.51 8.14
C LEU A 539 -14.89 -10.86 8.79
N SER A 540 -14.90 -11.90 7.98
CA SER A 540 -14.95 -13.29 8.41
C SER A 540 -13.67 -13.67 9.17
N ARG A 541 -13.70 -14.80 9.88
CA ARG A 541 -12.53 -15.29 10.60
C ARG A 541 -11.33 -15.60 9.69
N SER A 542 -11.56 -16.02 8.45
CA SER A 542 -10.50 -16.24 7.48
C SER A 542 -9.88 -14.93 7.02
N GLU A 543 -10.69 -13.92 6.71
CA GLU A 543 -10.20 -12.59 6.28
C GLU A 543 -9.44 -11.87 7.40
N ILE A 544 -9.90 -11.97 8.66
CA ILE A 544 -9.15 -11.45 9.81
C ILE A 544 -7.79 -12.16 9.90
N ARG A 545 -7.75 -13.47 9.68
CA ARG A 545 -6.49 -14.23 9.72
C ARG A 545 -5.54 -13.80 8.61
N GLU A 546 -6.04 -13.61 7.39
CA GLU A 546 -5.25 -13.11 6.26
C GLU A 546 -4.67 -11.72 6.55
N LEU A 547 -5.45 -10.81 7.15
CA LEU A 547 -4.98 -9.49 7.56
C LEU A 547 -3.85 -9.59 8.60
N LEU A 548 -4.03 -10.40 9.64
CA LEU A 548 -3.02 -10.59 10.70
C LEU A 548 -1.75 -11.27 10.14
N ASP A 549 -1.90 -12.26 9.26
CA ASP A 549 -0.79 -12.92 8.58
C ASP A 549 -0.04 -11.94 7.65
N GLY A 550 -0.76 -11.01 7.00
CA GLY A 550 -0.18 -9.92 6.23
C GLY A 550 0.70 -9.00 7.08
N TYR A 551 0.25 -8.61 8.27
CA TYR A 551 1.08 -7.87 9.23
C TYR A 551 2.33 -8.66 9.61
N LEU A 552 2.20 -9.95 9.95
CA LEU A 552 3.35 -10.78 10.34
C LEU A 552 4.32 -11.03 9.18
N LYS A 553 3.85 -11.11 7.94
CA LYS A 553 4.70 -11.19 6.73
C LYS A 553 5.61 -9.98 6.63
N VAL A 554 5.09 -8.78 6.89
CA VAL A 554 5.87 -7.54 6.92
C VAL A 554 6.88 -7.56 8.07
N VAL A 555 6.45 -7.98 9.27
CA VAL A 555 7.36 -8.13 10.43
C VAL A 555 8.51 -9.09 10.12
N LYS A 556 8.25 -10.22 9.46
CA LYS A 556 9.25 -11.23 9.10
C LYS A 556 10.25 -10.76 8.04
N ARG A 557 9.82 -9.88 7.14
CA ARG A 557 10.70 -9.25 6.14
C ARG A 557 11.74 -8.35 6.83
N GLU A 558 11.42 -7.84 8.00
CA GLU A 558 12.26 -6.94 8.80
C GLU A 558 13.12 -7.73 9.79
N LYS A 559 14.44 -7.49 9.78
CA LYS A 559 15.37 -8.26 10.62
C LYS A 559 15.33 -7.80 12.07
N ASN A 560 15.42 -8.75 13.01
CA ASN A 560 15.63 -8.54 14.46
C ASN A 560 14.48 -7.83 15.19
N ILE A 561 13.22 -8.06 14.80
CA ILE A 561 12.07 -7.61 15.58
C ILE A 561 11.87 -8.56 16.76
N ASP A 562 11.88 -8.00 17.98
CA ASP A 562 11.66 -8.74 19.23
C ASP A 562 10.21 -8.64 19.70
N VAL A 563 9.68 -7.41 19.73
CA VAL A 563 8.37 -7.11 20.32
C VAL A 563 7.43 -6.56 19.25
N VAL A 564 6.22 -7.12 19.18
CA VAL A 564 5.15 -6.69 18.27
C VAL A 564 3.99 -6.11 19.07
N GLY A 565 3.75 -4.82 18.91
CA GLY A 565 2.64 -4.09 19.50
C GLY A 565 1.40 -4.12 18.63
N LEU A 566 0.24 -4.46 19.22
CA LEU A 566 -1.06 -4.49 18.54
C LEU A 566 -1.79 -3.17 18.80
N GLY A 567 -1.80 -2.27 17.82
CA GLY A 567 -2.49 -0.99 17.92
C GLY A 567 -4.02 -1.12 17.81
N ALA A 568 -4.73 -0.36 18.65
CA ALA A 568 -6.17 -0.15 18.63
C ALA A 568 -7.01 -1.42 18.30
N PHE A 569 -7.68 -1.47 17.14
CA PHE A 569 -8.56 -2.60 16.79
C PHE A 569 -7.83 -3.87 16.42
N THR A 570 -6.55 -3.81 16.10
CA THR A 570 -5.75 -5.02 15.88
C THR A 570 -5.77 -5.90 17.14
N SER A 571 -5.76 -5.29 18.33
CA SER A 571 -5.98 -5.98 19.61
C SER A 571 -7.39 -6.56 19.72
N VAL A 572 -8.42 -5.83 19.27
CA VAL A 572 -9.83 -6.27 19.35
C VAL A 572 -10.09 -7.49 18.45
N ILE A 573 -9.73 -7.39 17.16
CA ILE A 573 -9.99 -8.45 16.18
C ILE A 573 -9.15 -9.72 16.43
N SER A 574 -8.01 -9.58 17.11
CA SER A 574 -7.18 -10.70 17.56
C SER A 574 -7.56 -11.25 18.94
N ARG A 575 -8.73 -10.88 19.48
CA ARG A 575 -9.19 -11.28 20.83
C ARG A 575 -8.17 -10.95 21.94
N ALA A 576 -7.79 -9.68 22.00
CA ALA A 576 -6.73 -9.15 22.86
C ALA A 576 -5.39 -9.87 22.65
N GLY A 577 -5.01 -10.09 21.39
CA GLY A 577 -3.76 -10.74 20.98
C GLY A 577 -3.77 -12.27 21.01
N SER A 578 -4.79 -12.90 21.59
CA SER A 578 -4.84 -14.37 21.74
C SER A 578 -4.77 -15.14 20.41
N ASP A 579 -5.16 -14.52 19.30
CA ASP A 579 -5.22 -15.17 17.98
C ASP A 579 -3.96 -15.00 17.13
N ILE A 580 -3.07 -14.07 17.50
CA ILE A 580 -1.85 -13.74 16.74
C ILE A 580 -0.57 -14.15 17.48
N VAL A 581 -0.63 -14.27 18.80
CA VAL A 581 0.52 -14.65 19.64
C VAL A 581 1.09 -15.99 19.18
N ASN A 582 2.41 -16.02 19.06
CA ASN A 582 3.19 -17.19 18.66
C ASN A 582 4.55 -17.19 19.38
N ASN A 583 5.38 -18.20 19.11
CA ASN A 583 6.70 -18.35 19.74
C ASN A 583 7.83 -17.60 19.01
N GLU A 584 7.52 -16.96 17.89
CA GLU A 584 8.50 -16.26 17.05
C GLU A 584 8.75 -14.83 17.56
N PHE A 585 7.70 -14.15 18.05
CA PHE A 585 7.77 -12.79 18.56
C PHE A 585 7.14 -12.67 19.95
N LYS A 586 7.60 -11.69 20.74
CA LYS A 586 6.89 -11.26 21.94
C LYS A 586 5.81 -10.27 21.53
N PHE A 587 4.64 -10.32 22.15
CA PHE A 587 3.51 -9.45 21.81
C PHE A 587 3.08 -8.58 22.97
N THR A 588 2.50 -7.42 22.65
CA THR A 588 1.71 -6.62 23.58
C THR A 588 0.49 -6.02 22.91
N THR A 589 -0.62 -5.92 23.65
CA THR A 589 -1.82 -5.19 23.21
C THR A 589 -1.82 -3.71 23.61
N GLY A 590 -0.94 -3.29 24.52
CA GLY A 590 -0.99 -1.94 25.07
C GLY A 590 -2.11 -1.67 26.09
N ASN A 591 -2.94 -2.68 26.40
CA ASN A 591 -4.12 -2.49 27.24
C ASN A 591 -3.77 -2.09 28.68
N SER A 592 -2.66 -2.61 29.22
CA SER A 592 -2.23 -2.34 30.59
C SER A 592 -1.86 -0.87 30.79
N PHE A 593 -0.98 -0.36 29.94
CA PHE A 593 -0.51 1.00 30.05
C PHE A 593 -1.59 2.00 29.64
N THR A 594 -2.47 1.67 28.68
CA THR A 594 -3.64 2.50 28.33
C THR A 594 -4.57 2.69 29.53
N ALA A 595 -4.88 1.61 30.26
CA ALA A 595 -5.75 1.68 31.42
C ALA A 595 -5.13 2.51 32.56
N LEU A 596 -3.89 2.20 32.93
CA LEU A 596 -3.24 2.83 34.07
C LEU A 596 -2.78 4.26 33.79
N SER A 597 -2.40 4.61 32.55
CA SER A 597 -2.09 6.00 32.20
C SER A 597 -3.33 6.88 32.23
N THR A 598 -4.47 6.38 31.76
CA THR A 598 -5.75 7.09 31.85
C THR A 598 -6.17 7.27 33.30
N ALA A 599 -6.07 6.22 34.12
CA ALA A 599 -6.37 6.30 35.55
C ALA A 599 -5.45 7.29 36.28
N GLU A 600 -4.17 7.35 35.94
CA GLU A 600 -3.23 8.31 36.52
C GLU A 600 -3.56 9.76 36.12
N SER A 601 -3.96 9.99 34.86
CA SER A 601 -4.43 11.30 34.39
C SER A 601 -5.68 11.77 35.14
N ILE A 602 -6.61 10.84 35.43
CA ILE A 602 -7.79 11.13 36.27
C ILE A 602 -7.36 11.49 37.70
N LYS A 603 -6.43 10.74 38.29
CA LYS A 603 -5.89 11.02 39.63
C LYS A 603 -5.25 12.40 39.70
N GLU A 604 -4.41 12.75 38.73
CA GLU A 604 -3.81 14.07 38.64
C GLU A 604 -4.83 15.20 38.44
N TYR A 605 -5.96 14.93 37.78
CA TYR A 605 -7.02 15.93 37.57
C TYR A 605 -7.74 16.26 38.88
N PHE A 606 -8.15 15.23 39.64
CA PHE A 606 -8.93 15.44 40.87
C PHE A 606 -8.08 15.71 42.11
N GLY A 607 -6.80 15.33 42.10
CA GLY A 607 -5.89 15.51 43.24
C GLY A 607 -6.49 14.97 44.54
N ASP A 608 -6.43 15.76 45.60
CA ASP A 608 -6.90 15.38 46.94
C ASP A 608 -8.42 15.21 47.03
N LEU A 609 -9.20 15.67 46.04
CA LEU A 609 -10.66 15.57 46.07
C LEU A 609 -11.19 14.21 45.56
N ILE A 610 -10.31 13.36 45.02
CA ILE A 610 -10.72 12.12 44.33
C ILE A 610 -11.53 11.16 45.21
N ASP A 611 -11.24 11.10 46.51
CA ASP A 611 -11.93 10.22 47.47
C ASP A 611 -13.31 10.71 47.90
N GLN A 612 -13.76 11.84 47.36
CA GLN A 612 -15.10 12.40 47.53
C GLN A 612 -15.96 12.25 46.27
N LYS A 613 -15.37 11.85 45.15
CA LYS A 613 -16.01 11.78 43.84
C LYS A 613 -16.52 10.39 43.50
N ALA A 614 -17.44 10.32 42.54
CA ALA A 614 -17.92 9.09 41.94
C ALA A 614 -17.51 8.98 40.47
N ILE A 615 -17.08 7.79 40.05
CA ILE A 615 -16.66 7.50 38.67
C ILE A 615 -17.51 6.41 38.02
N SER A 616 -17.89 6.61 36.77
CA SER A 616 -18.46 5.57 35.91
C SER A 616 -17.39 5.02 34.97
N VAL A 617 -17.21 3.70 34.94
CA VAL A 617 -16.32 2.99 34.01
C VAL A 617 -17.16 2.24 32.99
N ILE A 618 -17.18 2.74 31.77
CA ILE A 618 -17.94 2.20 30.64
C ILE A 618 -17.02 1.27 29.85
N GLY A 619 -17.47 0.04 29.60
CA GLY A 619 -16.63 -0.99 28.97
C GLY A 619 -15.81 -1.80 29.98
N ALA A 620 -16.24 -1.87 31.25
CA ALA A 620 -15.56 -2.63 32.32
C ALA A 620 -15.46 -4.16 32.08
N ARG A 621 -16.08 -4.68 31.03
CA ARG A 621 -15.88 -6.06 30.56
C ARG A 621 -14.61 -6.24 29.72
N GLY A 622 -14.15 -5.17 29.07
CA GLY A 622 -12.89 -5.14 28.33
C GLY A 622 -11.69 -5.14 29.27
N SER A 623 -10.53 -5.49 28.75
CA SER A 623 -9.25 -5.47 29.48
C SER A 623 -8.94 -4.08 30.05
N VAL A 624 -9.06 -3.03 29.23
CA VAL A 624 -8.76 -1.65 29.64
C VAL A 624 -9.71 -1.17 30.74
N GLY A 625 -11.02 -1.27 30.51
CA GLY A 625 -12.03 -0.84 31.49
C GLY A 625 -11.91 -1.59 32.82
N ARG A 626 -11.66 -2.90 32.78
CA ARG A 626 -11.47 -3.72 34.00
C ARG A 626 -10.24 -3.28 34.80
N LEU A 627 -9.08 -3.14 34.14
CA LEU A 627 -7.85 -2.69 34.80
C LEU A 627 -7.97 -1.27 35.35
N ALA A 628 -8.61 -0.37 34.60
CA ALA A 628 -8.86 0.98 35.06
C ALA A 628 -9.80 0.98 36.29
N ALA A 629 -10.85 0.15 36.28
CA ALA A 629 -11.75 0.01 37.43
C ALA A 629 -11.01 -0.50 38.69
N MET A 630 -10.06 -1.44 38.54
CA MET A 630 -9.20 -1.88 39.65
C MET A 630 -8.40 -0.72 40.23
N GLU A 631 -7.70 0.04 39.38
CA GLU A 631 -6.89 1.18 39.82
C GLU A 631 -7.76 2.25 40.49
N LEU A 632 -8.86 2.64 39.85
CA LEU A 632 -9.71 3.74 40.30
C LEU A 632 -10.48 3.40 41.58
N ALA A 633 -10.80 2.13 41.83
CA ALA A 633 -11.44 1.69 43.07
C ALA A 633 -10.60 1.89 44.33
N LEU A 634 -9.28 2.06 44.20
CA LEU A 634 -8.37 2.38 45.30
C LEU A 634 -8.41 3.86 45.72
N TYR A 635 -9.05 4.72 44.92
CA TYR A 635 -9.05 6.17 45.12
C TYR A 635 -10.47 6.75 45.22
N PHE A 636 -11.36 6.44 44.28
CA PHE A 636 -12.69 7.04 44.21
C PHE A 636 -13.63 6.57 45.33
N LYS A 637 -14.55 7.45 45.76
CA LYS A 637 -15.56 7.14 46.79
C LYS A 637 -16.52 6.03 46.34
N ASN A 638 -16.99 6.15 45.10
CA ASN A 638 -17.91 5.21 44.46
C ASN A 638 -17.42 4.94 43.03
N VAL A 639 -17.51 3.68 42.62
CA VAL A 639 -17.20 3.23 41.26
C VAL A 639 -18.43 2.55 40.69
N TYR A 640 -18.86 2.97 39.52
CA TYR A 640 -20.01 2.43 38.82
C TYR A 640 -19.52 1.73 37.55
N LEU A 641 -19.77 0.42 37.42
CA LEU A 641 -19.40 -0.33 36.22
C LEU A 641 -20.59 -0.39 35.28
N VAL A 642 -20.39 0.05 34.04
CA VAL A 642 -21.44 0.04 33.02
C VAL A 642 -21.08 -0.97 31.93
N GLY A 643 -21.94 -1.98 31.77
CA GLY A 643 -21.82 -3.04 30.77
C GLY A 643 -22.76 -2.84 29.57
N ASN A 644 -22.65 -3.74 28.59
CA ASN A 644 -23.50 -3.73 27.40
C ASN A 644 -24.82 -4.48 27.68
N PRO A 645 -26.01 -3.87 27.42
CA PRO A 645 -27.32 -4.50 27.57
C PRO A 645 -27.44 -5.89 26.93
N ARG A 646 -26.83 -6.08 25.75
CA ARG A 646 -26.89 -7.35 24.99
C ARG A 646 -26.22 -8.53 25.68
N SER A 647 -25.31 -8.25 26.61
CA SER A 647 -24.56 -9.29 27.34
C SER A 647 -25.23 -9.72 28.65
N GLY A 648 -26.23 -8.97 29.10
CA GLY A 648 -26.81 -9.13 30.44
C GLY A 648 -25.87 -8.69 31.57
N ILE A 649 -26.42 -8.63 32.78
CA ILE A 649 -25.71 -8.11 33.97
C ILE A 649 -24.75 -9.13 34.62
N ARG A 650 -24.99 -10.43 34.44
CA ARG A 650 -24.22 -11.50 35.11
C ARG A 650 -22.72 -11.45 34.79
N PRO A 651 -22.26 -11.34 33.53
CA PRO A 651 -20.83 -11.24 33.23
C PRO A 651 -20.17 -10.00 33.85
N LEU A 652 -20.92 -8.92 34.04
CA LEU A 652 -20.42 -7.70 34.67
C LEU A 652 -20.25 -7.89 36.18
N LEU A 653 -21.17 -8.61 36.83
CA LEU A 653 -21.05 -9.02 38.23
C LEU A 653 -19.84 -9.95 38.45
N GLU A 654 -19.60 -10.90 37.55
CA GLU A 654 -18.40 -11.75 37.61
C GLU A 654 -17.11 -10.93 37.52
N ASN A 655 -17.03 -9.96 36.60
CA ASN A 655 -15.87 -9.08 36.51
C ASN A 655 -15.71 -8.21 37.76
N CYS A 656 -16.82 -7.73 38.33
CA CYS A 656 -16.80 -6.97 39.58
C CYS A 656 -16.26 -7.82 40.75
N ALA A 657 -16.70 -9.08 40.87
CA ALA A 657 -16.16 -10.01 41.85
C ALA A 657 -14.66 -10.26 41.62
N SER A 658 -14.25 -10.46 40.37
CA SER A 658 -12.85 -10.65 39.99
C SER A 658 -11.98 -9.44 40.31
N ILE A 659 -12.49 -8.21 40.13
CA ILE A 659 -11.81 -6.96 40.54
C ILE A 659 -11.51 -6.99 42.04
N LEU A 660 -12.51 -7.34 42.87
CA LEU A 660 -12.31 -7.41 44.32
C LEU A 660 -11.30 -8.49 44.70
N VAL A 661 -11.37 -9.67 44.07
CA VAL A 661 -10.43 -10.75 44.32
C VAL A 661 -8.99 -10.29 44.05
N GLU A 662 -8.72 -9.72 42.87
CA GLU A 662 -7.36 -9.28 42.53
C GLU A 662 -6.84 -8.15 43.42
N LEU A 663 -7.69 -7.19 43.79
CA LEU A 663 -7.28 -6.09 44.67
C LEU A 663 -6.95 -6.57 46.09
N ILE A 664 -7.70 -7.54 46.63
CA ILE A 664 -7.38 -8.12 47.94
C ILE A 664 -6.10 -8.95 47.85
N GLU A 665 -5.95 -9.79 46.83
CA GLU A 665 -4.77 -10.66 46.68
C GLU A 665 -3.48 -9.90 46.37
N SER A 666 -3.56 -8.77 45.68
CA SER A 666 -2.39 -7.92 45.41
C SER A 666 -1.91 -7.14 46.64
N GLY A 667 -2.70 -7.06 47.72
CA GLY A 667 -2.36 -6.25 48.89
C GLY A 667 -2.30 -4.74 48.58
N ALA A 668 -3.07 -4.28 47.59
CA ALA A 668 -3.04 -2.91 47.12
C ALA A 668 -3.35 -1.89 48.25
N ARG A 669 -2.59 -0.80 48.28
CA ARG A 669 -2.85 0.33 49.19
C ARG A 669 -3.94 1.22 48.59
N SER A 670 -4.88 1.67 49.43
CA SER A 670 -6.03 2.47 49.02
C SER A 670 -6.27 3.64 49.95
N LEU A 671 -6.91 4.71 49.46
CA LEU A 671 -7.36 5.82 50.29
C LEU A 671 -8.42 5.39 51.29
N SER A 672 -8.49 6.05 52.44
CA SER A 672 -9.40 5.68 53.53
C SER A 672 -10.88 5.79 53.11
N GLY A 673 -11.22 6.76 52.26
CA GLY A 673 -12.55 7.00 51.69
C GLY A 673 -12.86 6.21 50.41
N SER A 674 -11.90 5.45 49.87
CA SER A 674 -12.07 4.73 48.60
C SER A 674 -13.11 3.62 48.65
N ALA A 675 -13.66 3.29 47.48
CA ALA A 675 -14.62 2.21 47.29
C ALA A 675 -14.06 0.87 47.80
N PHE A 676 -12.82 0.55 47.46
CA PHE A 676 -12.16 -0.68 47.90
C PHE A 676 -12.03 -0.77 49.43
N ASN A 677 -11.53 0.29 50.09
CA ASN A 677 -11.38 0.28 51.54
C ASN A 677 -12.73 0.21 52.27
N ARG A 678 -13.75 0.88 51.73
CA ARG A 678 -15.12 0.80 52.25
C ARG A 678 -15.70 -0.60 52.13
N ILE A 679 -15.43 -1.32 51.03
CA ILE A 679 -15.84 -2.74 50.88
C ILE A 679 -15.12 -3.61 51.90
N ARG A 680 -13.81 -3.42 52.12
CA ARG A 680 -13.07 -4.15 53.16
C ARG A 680 -13.67 -3.91 54.56
N LYS A 681 -14.10 -2.69 54.87
CA LYS A 681 -14.81 -2.38 56.11
C LYS A 681 -16.15 -3.11 56.21
N ILE A 682 -16.93 -3.17 55.13
CA ILE A 682 -18.19 -3.94 55.08
C ILE A 682 -17.92 -5.43 55.32
N ILE A 683 -16.89 -6.00 54.69
CA ILE A 683 -16.48 -7.39 54.90
C ILE A 683 -16.08 -7.61 56.36
N PHE A 684 -15.25 -6.74 56.94
CA PHE A 684 -14.86 -6.85 58.34
C PHE A 684 -16.05 -6.77 59.30
N GLN A 685 -16.98 -5.84 59.06
CA GLN A 685 -18.21 -5.65 59.85
C GLN A 685 -19.20 -6.82 59.71
N SER A 686 -19.10 -7.60 58.63
CA SER A 686 -19.93 -8.78 58.43
C SER A 686 -19.53 -9.99 59.28
N GLY A 687 -18.37 -9.93 59.96
CA GLY A 687 -17.85 -11.02 60.78
C GLY A 687 -17.13 -12.13 59.98
N TYR A 688 -17.06 -12.01 58.64
CA TYR A 688 -16.30 -12.92 57.79
C TYR A 688 -14.84 -12.47 57.65
N THR A 689 -13.93 -13.44 57.53
CA THR A 689 -12.53 -13.15 57.20
C THR A 689 -12.38 -12.83 55.72
N GLU A 690 -11.40 -11.99 55.34
CA GLU A 690 -11.10 -11.72 53.93
C GLU A 690 -10.79 -13.01 53.15
N HIS A 691 -10.12 -13.97 53.79
CA HIS A 691 -9.83 -15.28 53.20
C HIS A 691 -11.12 -16.07 52.86
N TYR A 692 -12.13 -16.03 53.73
CA TYR A 692 -13.41 -16.69 53.48
C TYR A 692 -14.15 -16.05 52.29
N ILE A 693 -14.26 -14.72 52.28
CA ILE A 693 -14.92 -13.99 51.18
C ILE A 693 -14.19 -14.18 49.86
N LEU A 694 -12.85 -14.15 49.85
CA LEU A 694 -12.04 -14.44 48.67
C LEU A 694 -12.35 -15.81 48.08
N LYS A 695 -12.40 -16.85 48.92
CA LYS A 695 -12.71 -18.21 48.47
C LYS A 695 -14.09 -18.27 47.81
N GLN A 696 -15.10 -17.66 48.42
CA GLN A 696 -16.47 -17.64 47.89
C GLN A 696 -16.57 -16.85 46.58
N LEU A 697 -15.91 -15.70 46.47
CA LEU A 697 -15.89 -14.90 45.22
C LEU A 697 -15.20 -15.64 44.07
N LYS A 698 -14.23 -16.52 44.35
CA LYS A 698 -13.58 -17.37 43.34
C LYS A 698 -14.45 -18.54 42.88
N GLU A 699 -15.29 -19.08 43.77
CA GLU A 699 -16.16 -20.22 43.49
C GLU A 699 -17.47 -19.82 42.77
N SER A 700 -18.07 -18.68 43.13
CA SER A 700 -19.33 -18.20 42.57
C SER A 700 -19.42 -16.66 42.65
N GLY A 701 -18.64 -15.99 41.81
CA GLY A 701 -18.40 -14.55 41.89
C GLY A 701 -19.66 -13.69 41.84
N ALA A 702 -20.52 -13.88 40.83
CA ALA A 702 -21.72 -13.06 40.67
C ALA A 702 -22.73 -13.25 41.80
N GLU A 703 -22.98 -14.50 42.21
CA GLU A 703 -23.91 -14.83 43.30
C GLU A 703 -23.39 -14.32 44.65
N GLN A 704 -22.10 -14.49 44.93
CA GLN A 704 -21.52 -14.04 46.19
C GLN A 704 -21.46 -12.52 46.30
N LEU A 705 -21.18 -11.83 45.19
CA LEU A 705 -21.21 -10.38 45.15
C LEU A 705 -22.61 -9.82 45.44
N LYS A 706 -23.67 -10.45 44.91
CA LYS A 706 -25.06 -10.06 45.23
C LYS A 706 -25.36 -10.20 46.72
N GLN A 707 -24.92 -11.29 47.34
CA GLN A 707 -25.10 -11.49 48.79
C GLN A 707 -24.38 -10.39 49.59
N LEU A 708 -23.15 -10.02 49.21
CA LEU A 708 -22.41 -8.93 49.84
C LEU A 708 -23.14 -7.58 49.72
N ILE A 709 -23.72 -7.29 48.55
CA ILE A 709 -24.52 -6.09 48.32
C ILE A 709 -25.78 -6.09 49.19
N GLU A 710 -26.54 -7.19 49.22
CA GLU A 710 -27.74 -7.35 50.04
C GLU A 710 -27.43 -7.21 51.53
N MET A 711 -26.29 -7.73 51.98
CA MET A 711 -25.83 -7.58 53.36
C MET A 711 -25.54 -6.12 53.72
N ALA A 712 -24.82 -5.40 52.86
CA ALA A 712 -24.57 -3.96 53.05
C ALA A 712 -25.88 -3.16 53.09
N GLN A 713 -26.82 -3.47 52.19
CA GLN A 713 -28.15 -2.84 52.15
C GLN A 713 -28.96 -3.08 53.43
N LYS A 714 -28.95 -4.31 53.99
CA LYS A 714 -29.63 -4.62 55.26
C LYS A 714 -29.08 -3.80 56.45
N GLN A 715 -27.84 -3.34 56.36
CA GLN A 715 -27.19 -2.50 57.36
C GLN A 715 -27.30 -0.99 57.04
N ASN A 716 -28.09 -0.61 56.02
CA ASN A 716 -28.18 0.76 55.50
C ASN A 716 -26.81 1.35 55.08
N ILE A 717 -25.87 0.50 54.65
CA ILE A 717 -24.56 0.91 54.15
C ILE A 717 -24.60 0.90 52.61
N PRO A 718 -24.44 2.06 51.94
CA PRO A 718 -24.35 2.10 50.48
C PRO A 718 -23.13 1.32 50.00
N PHE A 719 -23.36 0.33 49.14
CA PHE A 719 -22.28 -0.45 48.55
C PHE A 719 -21.55 0.40 47.49
N PRO A 720 -20.24 0.63 47.61
CA PRO A 720 -19.55 1.66 46.81
C PRO A 720 -19.15 1.20 45.41
N LEU A 721 -19.39 -0.06 45.04
CA LEU A 721 -19.09 -0.61 43.73
C LEU A 721 -20.39 -1.17 43.11
N GLU A 722 -21.09 -0.34 42.35
CA GLU A 722 -22.38 -0.70 41.73
C GLU A 722 -22.19 -1.08 40.26
N VAL A 723 -23.09 -1.90 39.73
CA VAL A 723 -23.04 -2.33 38.33
C VAL A 723 -24.41 -2.11 37.67
N SER A 724 -24.40 -1.66 36.42
CA SER A 724 -25.60 -1.62 35.57
C SER A 724 -25.26 -1.95 34.11
N VAL A 725 -26.29 -2.31 33.35
CA VAL A 725 -26.23 -2.39 31.89
C VAL A 725 -26.89 -1.19 31.21
N ASP A 726 -27.52 -0.30 31.98
CA ASP A 726 -28.05 0.98 31.48
C ASP A 726 -27.19 2.13 32.01
N ILE A 727 -26.64 2.92 31.10
CA ILE A 727 -25.82 4.09 31.44
C ILE A 727 -26.61 5.12 32.24
N ASN A 728 -27.92 5.24 32.00
CA ASN A 728 -28.80 6.24 32.60
C ASN A 728 -28.94 6.11 34.13
N ASP A 729 -28.65 4.94 34.69
CA ASP A 729 -28.75 4.70 36.13
C ASP A 729 -27.76 5.56 36.94
N PHE A 730 -26.65 5.99 36.32
CA PHE A 730 -25.56 6.68 37.02
C PHE A 730 -25.29 8.11 36.55
N VAL A 731 -25.94 8.60 35.50
CA VAL A 731 -25.61 9.89 34.85
C VAL A 731 -25.66 11.10 35.80
N ASN A 732 -26.62 11.12 36.72
CA ASN A 732 -26.78 12.21 37.71
C ASN A 732 -25.88 12.04 38.95
N ARG A 733 -25.29 10.86 39.13
CA ARG A 733 -24.47 10.48 40.28
C ARG A 733 -22.98 10.43 39.97
N THR A 734 -22.60 10.67 38.72
CA THR A 734 -21.24 10.51 38.19
C THR A 734 -20.54 11.86 38.10
N ASP A 735 -19.36 11.99 38.72
CA ASP A 735 -18.51 13.19 38.60
C ASP A 735 -17.44 13.01 37.52
N CYS A 736 -17.03 11.77 37.26
CA CYS A 736 -16.04 11.42 36.24
C CYS A 736 -16.46 10.19 35.43
N VAL A 737 -16.16 10.15 34.15
CA VAL A 737 -16.37 8.98 33.29
C VAL A 737 -15.03 8.53 32.71
N LEU A 738 -14.78 7.22 32.71
CA LEU A 738 -13.79 6.58 31.86
C LEU A 738 -14.52 5.68 30.86
N SER A 739 -14.26 5.87 29.57
CA SER A 739 -14.79 5.01 28.51
C SER A 739 -13.69 4.22 27.84
N ALA A 740 -13.93 2.92 27.63
CA ALA A 740 -13.01 2.03 26.92
C ALA A 740 -13.79 0.87 26.27
N THR A 741 -14.72 1.18 25.36
CA THR A 741 -15.50 0.15 24.66
C THR A 741 -14.88 -0.29 23.34
N SER A 742 -15.52 -1.27 22.69
CA SER A 742 -15.15 -1.79 21.37
C SER A 742 -16.34 -1.72 20.40
N GLU A 743 -17.26 -0.75 20.56
CA GLU A 743 -18.47 -0.63 19.73
C GLU A 743 -18.17 -0.16 18.30
N GLY A 744 -16.95 0.36 18.05
CA GLY A 744 -16.46 0.70 16.72
C GLY A 744 -16.98 2.03 16.15
N LYS A 745 -17.81 2.77 16.89
CA LYS A 745 -18.31 4.10 16.53
C LYS A 745 -18.79 4.87 17.78
N PRO A 746 -18.85 6.21 17.73
CA PRO A 746 -19.44 7.01 18.81
C PRO A 746 -20.93 6.70 19.02
N PHE A 747 -21.36 6.61 20.28
CA PHE A 747 -22.76 6.31 20.63
C PHE A 747 -23.27 6.99 21.91
N ILE A 748 -22.42 7.73 22.64
CA ILE A 748 -22.79 8.42 23.89
C ILE A 748 -22.75 9.93 23.67
N GLN A 749 -23.83 10.65 23.97
CA GLN A 749 -23.82 12.11 23.98
C GLN A 749 -23.15 12.62 25.26
N ALA A 750 -22.16 13.50 25.15
CA ALA A 750 -21.46 14.03 26.32
C ALA A 750 -22.41 14.72 27.33
N ASP A 751 -23.43 15.42 26.82
CA ASP A 751 -24.44 16.12 27.61
C ASP A 751 -25.46 15.21 28.33
N THR A 752 -25.39 13.89 28.14
CA THR A 752 -26.20 12.97 28.95
C THR A 752 -25.80 13.02 30.43
N PHE A 753 -24.54 13.38 30.73
CA PHE A 753 -24.05 13.53 32.09
C PHE A 753 -24.31 14.93 32.66
N LYS A 754 -24.38 15.02 34.00
CA LYS A 754 -24.60 16.30 34.69
C LYS A 754 -23.49 17.32 34.37
N ALA A 755 -23.82 18.61 34.47
CA ALA A 755 -22.86 19.68 34.26
C ALA A 755 -21.64 19.56 35.22
N GLY A 756 -20.45 19.82 34.69
CA GLY A 756 -19.18 19.67 35.41
C GLY A 756 -18.63 18.24 35.45
N THR A 757 -19.29 17.27 34.80
CA THR A 757 -18.74 15.91 34.65
C THR A 757 -17.50 15.94 33.76
N VAL A 758 -16.47 15.19 34.16
CA VAL A 758 -15.19 15.09 33.44
C VAL A 758 -15.08 13.71 32.80
N ILE A 759 -14.97 13.65 31.49
CA ILE A 759 -14.96 12.43 30.69
C ILE A 759 -13.55 12.19 30.17
N PHE A 760 -13.03 10.99 30.37
CA PHE A 760 -11.80 10.49 29.74
C PHE A 760 -12.15 9.34 28.80
N ASP A 761 -12.11 9.60 27.50
CA ASP A 761 -12.45 8.62 26.48
C ASP A 761 -11.18 7.95 25.96
N ALA A 762 -10.90 6.75 26.46
CA ALA A 762 -9.79 5.91 26.03
C ALA A 762 -10.18 4.95 24.90
N ALA A 763 -11.44 4.96 24.45
CA ALA A 763 -11.88 4.14 23.34
C ALA A 763 -11.35 4.70 22.02
N ARG A 764 -11.11 3.78 21.08
CA ARG A 764 -10.87 4.11 19.68
C ARG A 764 -11.87 3.26 18.88
N PRO A 765 -12.58 3.83 17.88
CA PRO A 765 -12.93 5.25 17.86
C PRO A 765 -13.53 5.71 19.20
N PHE A 766 -13.58 7.02 19.42
CA PHE A 766 -14.20 7.57 20.62
C PHE A 766 -15.65 7.10 20.77
N ASP A 767 -16.05 6.82 22.01
CA ASP A 767 -17.42 6.47 22.38
C ASP A 767 -18.31 7.72 22.46
N PHE A 768 -17.71 8.88 22.76
CA PHE A 768 -18.41 10.12 23.01
C PHE A 768 -18.56 11.02 21.77
N ILE A 769 -19.76 11.57 21.63
CA ILE A 769 -20.09 12.66 20.70
C ILE A 769 -19.98 13.96 21.51
N PRO A 770 -19.03 14.86 21.17
CA PRO A 770 -18.90 16.15 21.86
C PRO A 770 -20.16 17.00 21.74
N SER A 771 -20.49 17.76 22.77
CA SER A 771 -21.60 18.71 22.76
C SER A 771 -21.14 20.13 22.39
N GLU A 772 -22.00 20.87 21.69
CA GLU A 772 -21.86 22.30 21.42
C GLU A 772 -22.03 23.19 22.66
N TYR A 773 -22.70 22.69 23.71
CA TYR A 773 -23.04 23.46 24.92
C TYR A 773 -21.96 23.39 26.01
N HIS A 774 -20.91 22.59 25.82
CA HIS A 774 -19.74 22.46 26.71
C HIS A 774 -20.08 22.28 28.20
N LYS A 775 -21.15 21.53 28.54
CA LYS A 775 -21.52 21.27 29.95
C LYS A 775 -20.58 20.28 30.64
N THR A 776 -19.81 19.52 29.87
CA THR A 776 -18.87 18.50 30.33
C THR A 776 -17.50 18.74 29.70
N HIS A 777 -16.44 18.34 30.40
CA HIS A 777 -15.07 18.38 29.87
C HIS A 777 -14.71 17.01 29.33
N VAL A 778 -14.36 16.90 28.05
CA VAL A 778 -13.98 15.63 27.42
C VAL A 778 -12.48 15.64 27.17
N PHE A 779 -11.78 14.64 27.67
CA PHE A 779 -10.35 14.42 27.51
C PHE A 779 -10.12 13.14 26.72
N GLU A 780 -9.09 13.14 25.87
CA GLU A 780 -8.61 11.92 25.23
C GLU A 780 -7.86 11.07 26.27
N GLY A 781 -8.33 9.85 26.51
CA GLY A 781 -7.68 8.86 27.35
C GLY A 781 -6.54 8.14 26.62
N GLY A 782 -5.63 7.55 27.39
CA GLY A 782 -4.56 6.72 26.86
C GLY A 782 -3.46 7.49 26.11
N LEU A 783 -3.24 8.77 26.43
CA LEU A 783 -2.13 9.56 25.87
C LEU A 783 -0.92 9.58 26.81
N VAL A 784 0.27 9.56 26.22
CA VAL A 784 1.54 9.44 26.94
C VAL A 784 2.59 10.36 26.31
N ASN A 785 3.25 11.15 27.16
CA ASN A 785 4.53 11.79 26.87
C ASN A 785 5.64 10.73 26.84
N GLN A 786 6.34 10.68 25.72
CA GLN A 786 7.51 9.84 25.48
C GLN A 786 8.77 10.50 26.07
N PRO A 787 9.84 9.73 26.34
CA PRO A 787 11.09 10.25 26.90
C PRO A 787 11.80 11.24 25.96
N GLU A 788 11.58 11.11 24.65
CA GLU A 788 12.06 12.04 23.62
C GLU A 788 10.89 12.64 22.84
N ALA A 789 10.98 13.94 22.52
CA ALA A 789 9.95 14.67 21.81
C ALA A 789 9.99 14.41 20.29
N ILE A 790 9.70 13.18 19.88
CA ILE A 790 9.74 12.74 18.48
C ILE A 790 8.40 13.01 17.77
N LEU A 791 8.47 13.32 16.47
CA LEU A 791 7.33 13.35 15.56
C LEU A 791 7.48 12.23 14.53
N PHE A 792 6.40 11.46 14.33
CA PHE A 792 6.31 10.45 13.27
C PHE A 792 5.73 11.07 11.99
N GLY A 793 6.47 12.03 11.40
CA GLY A 793 6.10 12.73 10.18
C GLY A 793 5.73 14.18 10.35
N ASP A 794 4.73 14.62 9.58
CA ASP A 794 4.20 15.98 9.70
C ASP A 794 3.37 16.18 10.97
N CYS A 795 2.84 15.09 11.53
CA CYS A 795 2.07 14.97 12.76
C CYS A 795 2.26 13.57 13.40
N ASN A 796 1.95 13.39 14.68
CA ASN A 796 1.85 12.05 15.29
C ASN A 796 0.54 11.35 14.87
N MET A 797 0.41 10.03 15.07
CA MET A 797 -0.69 9.17 14.56
C MET A 797 -2.13 9.68 14.75
N ILE A 798 -2.36 10.61 15.68
CA ILE A 798 -3.66 11.21 16.01
C ILE A 798 -3.59 12.75 16.08
N GLY A 799 -2.63 13.38 15.40
CA GLY A 799 -2.48 14.84 15.39
C GLY A 799 -2.01 15.45 16.72
N THR A 800 -1.38 14.64 17.59
CA THR A 800 -0.85 15.10 18.89
C THR A 800 0.47 15.86 18.75
N PRO A 801 0.83 16.71 19.73
CA PRO A 801 2.13 17.39 19.77
C PRO A 801 3.32 16.42 19.74
N ALA A 802 4.51 16.94 19.39
CA ALA A 802 5.77 16.20 19.44
C ALA A 802 5.99 15.54 20.81
N GLY A 803 6.37 14.25 20.81
CA GLY A 803 6.55 13.47 22.03
C GLY A 803 5.27 12.94 22.68
N VAL A 804 4.07 13.29 22.20
CA VAL A 804 2.81 12.75 22.73
C VAL A 804 2.26 11.69 21.78
N ASN A 805 2.05 10.47 22.29
CA ASN A 805 1.56 9.34 21.51
C ASN A 805 0.60 8.43 22.29
N LEU A 806 -0.02 7.48 21.60
CA LEU A 806 -0.90 6.48 22.18
C LEU A 806 -0.14 5.58 23.18
N ALA A 807 -0.79 5.26 24.30
CA ALA A 807 -0.25 4.41 25.33
C ALA A 807 0.11 3.00 24.83
N CYS A 808 -0.62 2.45 23.85
CA CYS A 808 -0.30 1.15 23.27
C CYS A 808 1.03 1.13 22.50
N LEU A 809 1.36 2.21 21.76
CA LEU A 809 2.67 2.36 21.16
C LEU A 809 3.73 2.54 22.25
N SER A 810 3.49 3.40 23.23
CA SER A 810 4.42 3.65 24.32
C SER A 810 4.72 2.41 25.17
N GLU A 811 3.74 1.52 25.39
CA GLU A 811 3.94 0.22 26.05
C GLU A 811 4.87 -0.68 25.23
N THR A 812 4.65 -0.74 23.91
CA THR A 812 5.49 -1.52 22.99
C THR A 812 6.95 -1.07 23.06
N ILE A 813 7.17 0.24 23.00
CA ILE A 813 8.52 0.83 23.10
C ILE A 813 9.14 0.53 24.47
N ALA A 814 8.41 0.77 25.56
CA ALA A 814 8.92 0.58 26.92
C ALA A 814 9.30 -0.88 27.21
N LEU A 815 8.49 -1.85 26.76
CA LEU A 815 8.81 -3.28 26.92
C LEU A 815 10.01 -3.71 26.07
N SER A 816 10.21 -3.08 24.92
CA SER A 816 11.38 -3.30 24.07
C SER A 816 12.65 -2.75 24.72
N MET A 817 12.56 -1.58 25.36
CA MET A 817 13.65 -1.00 26.16
C MET A 817 14.01 -1.89 27.36
N GLU A 818 13.02 -2.54 27.99
CA GLU A 818 13.22 -3.44 29.13
C GLU A 818 13.76 -4.82 28.75
N ASP A 819 13.73 -5.21 27.47
CA ASP A 819 14.12 -6.55 27.01
C ASP A 819 13.30 -7.70 27.57
N VAL A 820 11.99 -7.57 27.44
CA VAL A 820 11.10 -8.58 28.00
C VAL A 820 11.29 -9.97 27.38
N ASN A 821 11.17 -11.00 28.22
CA ASN A 821 11.33 -12.41 27.84
C ASN A 821 10.00 -13.12 27.49
N ARG A 822 8.86 -12.43 27.58
CA ARG A 822 7.53 -12.96 27.30
C ARG A 822 6.61 -11.87 26.74
N SER A 823 5.46 -12.28 26.21
CA SER A 823 4.36 -11.38 25.85
C SER A 823 3.67 -10.81 27.09
N TYR A 824 3.18 -9.57 26.99
CA TYR A 824 2.51 -8.84 28.07
C TYR A 824 1.14 -8.33 27.61
N SER A 825 0.24 -8.08 28.54
CA SER A 825 -1.08 -7.49 28.27
C SER A 825 -1.94 -8.33 27.32
N ILE A 826 -1.74 -9.65 27.26
CA ILE A 826 -2.49 -10.55 26.37
C ILE A 826 -3.75 -11.05 27.05
N GLY A 827 -4.86 -11.09 26.31
CA GLY A 827 -6.14 -11.60 26.77
C GLY A 827 -7.00 -10.57 27.52
N LYS A 828 -8.20 -10.99 27.90
CA LYS A 828 -9.18 -10.13 28.59
C LYS A 828 -8.99 -10.05 30.11
N GLN A 829 -8.32 -11.04 30.70
CA GLN A 829 -8.11 -11.18 32.15
C GLN A 829 -6.64 -10.93 32.48
N ILE A 830 -6.15 -9.73 32.15
CA ILE A 830 -4.80 -9.29 32.53
C ILE A 830 -4.80 -9.06 34.05
N SER A 831 -3.80 -9.58 34.75
CA SER A 831 -3.69 -9.39 36.20
C SER A 831 -3.29 -7.96 36.53
N TYR A 832 -3.83 -7.42 37.62
CA TYR A 832 -3.49 -6.09 38.11
C TYR A 832 -1.99 -5.91 38.37
N GLN A 833 -1.31 -6.95 38.88
CA GLN A 833 0.13 -6.92 39.13
C GLN A 833 0.95 -6.83 37.83
N GLU A 834 0.54 -7.55 36.78
CA GLU A 834 1.18 -7.44 35.46
C GLU A 834 1.01 -6.02 34.93
N ALA A 835 -0.20 -5.47 34.98
CA ALA A 835 -0.45 -4.11 34.52
C ALA A 835 0.38 -3.07 35.26
N LYS A 836 0.49 -3.18 36.59
CA LYS A 836 1.36 -2.32 37.42
C LYS A 836 2.82 -2.44 37.04
N THR A 837 3.31 -3.66 36.82
CA THR A 837 4.69 -3.91 36.38
C THR A 837 4.98 -3.20 35.06
N VAL A 838 4.07 -3.31 34.08
CA VAL A 838 4.19 -2.62 32.79
C VAL A 838 4.20 -1.09 32.96
N PHE A 839 3.30 -0.55 33.79
CA PHE A 839 3.27 0.88 34.07
C PHE A 839 4.57 1.37 34.71
N GLU A 840 5.10 0.64 35.70
CA GLU A 840 6.36 0.96 36.37
C GLU A 840 7.56 0.88 35.42
N ILE A 841 7.62 -0.11 34.52
CA ILE A 841 8.61 -0.18 33.44
C ILE A 841 8.57 1.11 32.61
N ALA A 842 7.40 1.51 32.13
CA ALA A 842 7.26 2.72 31.31
C ALA A 842 7.69 3.99 32.07
N ILE A 843 7.26 4.18 33.32
CA ILE A 843 7.68 5.33 34.13
C ILE A 843 9.21 5.33 34.33
N ARG A 844 9.83 4.17 34.59
CA ARG A 844 11.29 4.02 34.74
C ARG A 844 12.05 4.47 33.48
N HIS A 845 11.52 4.18 32.30
CA HIS A 845 12.11 4.60 31.01
C HIS A 845 11.81 6.05 30.64
N GLY A 846 10.98 6.75 31.42
CA GLY A 846 10.73 8.20 31.28
C GLY A 846 9.41 8.55 30.60
N PHE A 847 8.55 7.58 30.33
CA PHE A 847 7.19 7.83 29.84
C PHE A 847 6.31 8.43 30.93
N LYS A 848 5.38 9.31 30.58
CA LYS A 848 4.44 9.93 31.54
C LYS A 848 3.04 10.09 30.95
N PRO A 849 1.97 9.86 31.71
CA PRO A 849 0.60 10.16 31.25
C PRO A 849 0.46 11.62 30.79
N PHE A 850 -0.40 11.85 29.81
CA PHE A 850 -0.67 13.17 29.25
C PHE A 850 -2.18 13.45 29.17
N LYS A 851 -2.58 14.68 29.50
CA LYS A 851 -3.97 15.14 29.45
C LYS A 851 -4.16 16.04 28.24
N TYR A 852 -5.09 15.70 27.36
CA TYR A 852 -5.46 16.52 26.20
C TYR A 852 -6.97 16.72 26.18
N GLU A 853 -7.41 17.97 26.29
CA GLU A 853 -8.84 18.32 26.30
C GLU A 853 -9.36 18.49 24.87
N TYR A 854 -10.53 17.92 24.61
CA TYR A 854 -11.29 18.04 23.37
C TYR A 854 -11.95 19.43 23.31
N ILE A 855 -11.16 20.48 23.12
CA ILE A 855 -11.72 21.80 22.82
C ILE A 855 -12.30 21.74 21.41
N SER A 856 -13.56 22.10 21.22
CA SER A 856 -14.25 22.10 19.93
C SER A 856 -13.40 22.76 18.84
N MET A 857 -12.70 21.95 18.04
CA MET A 857 -12.01 22.39 16.83
C MET A 857 -13.01 22.60 15.67
N GLN A 858 -14.16 23.22 15.96
CA GLN A 858 -14.90 24.02 14.98
C GLN A 858 -14.55 25.52 15.09
N LYS A 859 -13.66 25.92 16.03
CA LYS A 859 -13.18 27.30 16.18
C LYS A 859 -11.67 27.45 15.96
N VAL A 860 -11.13 26.79 14.94
CA VAL A 860 -9.94 27.30 14.25
C VAL A 860 -10.36 27.56 12.81
N SER A 861 -11.15 28.63 12.67
CA SER A 861 -11.43 29.33 11.40
C SER A 861 -10.18 30.06 10.92
#